data_AF-A0A7L3PZI3-F1
#
_entry.id   AF-A0A7L3PZI3-F1
#
_cell.length_a   1.000
_cell.length_b   1.000
_cell.length_c   1.000
_cell.angle_alpha   90.00
_cell.angle_beta   90.00
_cell.angle_gamma   90.00
#
_symmetry.space_group_name_H-M   'P 1'
#
loop_
_entity.id
_entity.type
_entity.pdbx_description
1 polymer ?
#
loop_
_entity_poly.entity_id
_entity_poly.type
_entity_poly.pdbx_seq_one_letter_code
_entity_poly.pdbx_strand_id
1 'polypeptide(L)'
;QLDTLPKEDLIKFAKKQMMLIQKVKSRCAELEKEIEELKSKAATAGDDDIIQALTERLDVVLLEKAESQQQCIALKKENIQIKQEAETAAAKTEELQKQLEQSRIDSLEEIEALKSELANAQCKHNEDLKKLKMELDKQVKKQMELVEQAECYNDSQKEVKRLQDDVQRIKSTYEEQILCLNKQLEAVSEDKNKEVTNLQETIKSNSQCYHNEIKNLNEELKNLKIAHQEEMSELMHQIEISSKENEEKQNQINQLQHNLAEKNAKDEMHAQTDQREYDLQQLREVLNKNLENKIDVADAQEALCVEAKMEEKVRYLEHSLEELQSQHSILKDELTYMSNVKIKLEEEIHRMKDEYFHEREDLDFKINELQLTKEDYCCVIEKLKLELQAAGQHYETAAKEHKLEIQTLKDQHEREISELNETLLSGSEKEQMALVFEMQELREQLEKLTQEKEEAVSNYNSLRETMETLQAELGESAGKISQEFESMKQQQASDVSQLQQKLRAAFNEKDVLLETVNCLQEKVEKLSSNQLEIEELKYKIDRLQEDNNTMISSINQKDITVRELEEKIIVLTDQNRDILNDVKCLGEERETLQETCKQEQVKIQELQQEVDVANQYSNDLKQKVEELTERLYEALTSKGENAQMLEQLEKQIESLVRDKEQLSSEVYTLREENKKHIQEKGELSEELEKTTSEKDGCLVLKEQSESLEKKLQMMTAEKDHISTLLENEQMHTSLVRTQLYHLVEQVGFSISDSDEEYDSLNLLKIANECLSKIKEEQCYALQKQEEVISLQRVVEQLQEENSAQHREHRSLIQDFEKEKNLLREELEGALSEKEALQRDIQELRNASEKTRIENQDLLANTEEISQKLALYESQIQEQQKGSEKQDDLNFILEQKETELRNVKDELSSLKNLMETMTEKTDQQSSVAELQEKIGMLEKESAEKGEKLNKIKVVAVKAKKELDASRKEMQTLKEELELVRSEKDQLSASMKDVIQGAESYKNLLMEYDKQGEQLDSEKGRANNLERQIDDLTRQLQVSSEQHDQLRSANEDLLARVETLQNNAKLLETQILEIQRAKAKADK
;
A
#
# COMPACT_ATOMS: atom_id res chain seq x y z
N GLN A 1 33.88 23.82 84.75
CA GLN A 1 32.45 24.11 84.43
C GLN A 1 31.99 25.51 84.85
N LEU A 2 32.75 26.29 85.64
CA LEU A 2 32.54 27.75 85.68
C LEU A 2 33.08 28.42 84.41
N ASP A 3 34.09 27.81 83.83
CA ASP A 3 34.95 28.25 82.71
C ASP A 3 34.24 28.25 81.35
N THR A 4 33.02 27.71 81.29
CA THR A 4 32.17 27.58 80.10
C THR A 4 30.87 28.39 80.19
N LEU A 5 30.68 29.18 81.25
CA LEU A 5 29.49 30.02 81.43
C LEU A 5 29.67 31.41 80.81
N PRO A 6 28.61 32.00 80.23
CA PRO A 6 28.62 33.40 79.81
C PRO A 6 28.99 34.34 80.95
N LYS A 7 29.68 35.44 80.61
CA LYS A 7 30.16 36.44 81.58
C LYS A 7 29.03 36.98 82.48
N GLU A 8 27.85 37.18 81.91
CA GLU A 8 26.63 37.59 82.61
C GLU A 8 26.20 36.62 83.71
N ASP A 9 26.22 35.32 83.43
CA ASP A 9 25.81 34.29 84.39
C ASP A 9 26.89 34.00 85.43
N LEU A 10 28.16 34.18 85.06
CA LEU A 10 29.27 34.19 86.00
C LEU A 10 29.14 35.37 87.00
N ILE A 11 28.72 36.55 86.53
CA ILE A 11 28.42 37.72 87.36
C ILE A 11 27.18 37.48 88.25
N LYS A 12 26.10 36.88 87.72
CA LYS A 12 24.92 36.50 88.52
C LYS A 12 25.29 35.49 89.61
N PHE A 13 26.08 34.48 89.29
CA PHE A 13 26.58 33.49 90.25
C PHE A 13 27.43 34.15 91.34
N ALA A 14 28.41 35.00 90.96
CA ALA A 14 29.24 35.74 91.91
C ALA A 14 28.40 36.65 92.83
N LYS A 15 27.43 37.40 92.30
CA LYS A 15 26.48 38.20 93.09
C LYS A 15 25.66 37.34 94.06
N LYS A 16 25.17 36.17 93.62
CA LYS A 16 24.37 35.26 94.45
C LYS A 16 25.19 34.63 95.58
N GLN A 17 26.44 34.26 95.31
CA GLN A 17 27.40 33.81 96.33
C GLN A 17 27.78 34.94 97.31
N MET A 18 28.00 36.16 96.83
CA MET A 18 28.33 37.31 97.67
C MET A 18 27.16 37.70 98.59
N MET A 19 25.92 37.64 98.10
CA MET A 19 24.70 37.83 98.90
C MET A 19 24.55 36.73 99.97
N LEU A 20 24.82 35.46 99.62
CA LEU A 20 24.84 34.36 100.60
C LEU A 20 25.90 34.60 101.69
N ILE A 21 27.12 34.99 101.31
CA ILE A 21 28.20 35.32 102.26
C ILE A 21 27.84 36.52 103.14
N GLN A 22 27.17 37.55 102.59
CA GLN A 22 26.66 38.67 103.39
C GLN A 22 25.58 38.22 104.38
N LYS A 23 24.62 37.39 103.96
CA LYS A 23 23.55 36.88 104.84
C LYS A 23 24.07 35.95 105.94
N VAL A 24 25.11 35.15 105.65
CA VAL A 24 25.84 34.39 106.67
C VAL A 24 26.59 35.33 107.61
N LYS A 25 27.30 36.35 107.10
CA LYS A 25 27.99 37.35 107.94
C LYS A 25 27.04 38.13 108.84
N SER A 26 25.87 38.55 108.37
CA SER A 26 24.89 39.23 109.22
C SER A 26 24.36 38.30 110.31
N ARG A 27 24.05 37.04 109.98
CA ARG A 27 23.62 36.04 110.95
C ARG A 27 24.71 35.69 111.98
N CYS A 28 25.98 35.66 111.57
CA CYS A 28 27.11 35.54 112.49
C CYS A 28 27.25 36.78 113.40
N ALA A 29 27.08 38.00 112.88
CA ALA A 29 27.13 39.22 113.69
C ALA A 29 25.94 39.34 114.66
N GLU A 30 24.75 38.88 114.26
CA GLU A 30 23.60 38.70 115.15
C GLU A 30 23.93 37.72 116.30
N LEU A 31 24.49 36.55 115.97
CA LEU A 31 24.90 35.54 116.95
C LEU A 31 26.01 36.05 117.89
N GLU A 32 27.01 36.76 117.37
CA GLU A 32 28.06 37.39 118.19
C GLU A 32 27.49 38.46 119.13
N LYS A 33 26.53 39.28 118.65
CA LYS A 33 25.85 40.27 119.49
C LYS A 33 24.99 39.62 120.57
N GLU A 34 24.24 38.57 120.25
CA GLU A 34 23.43 37.82 121.21
C GLU A 34 24.30 37.06 122.24
N ILE A 35 25.47 36.54 121.84
CA ILE A 35 26.46 35.98 122.76
C ILE A 35 27.00 37.07 123.72
N GLU A 36 27.22 38.29 123.24
CA GLU A 36 27.68 39.40 124.10
C GLU A 36 26.56 39.96 125.00
N GLU A 37 25.30 39.92 124.55
CA GLU A 37 24.11 40.20 125.39
C GLU A 37 23.92 39.12 126.47
N LEU A 38 24.21 37.85 126.18
CA LEU A 38 24.21 36.76 127.17
C LEU A 38 25.36 36.91 128.19
N LYS A 39 26.57 37.27 127.75
CA LYS A 39 27.71 37.55 128.66
C LYS A 39 27.47 38.78 129.55
N SER A 40 26.86 39.84 129.02
CA SER A 40 26.67 41.09 129.75
C SER A 40 25.56 41.03 130.81
N LYS A 41 24.69 40.01 130.78
CA LYS A 41 23.71 39.69 131.84
C LYS A 41 24.28 38.89 133.02
N ALA A 42 25.54 39.11 133.37
CA ALA A 42 26.23 38.42 134.47
C ALA A 42 25.84 38.95 135.88
N ALA A 43 24.54 38.80 136.26
CA ALA A 43 24.02 38.60 137.64
C ALA A 43 22.53 39.02 137.75
N THR A 44 21.58 38.07 137.72
CA THR A 44 20.29 38.08 138.48
C THR A 44 19.31 36.92 138.14
N ALA A 45 19.63 36.06 137.16
CA ALA A 45 18.89 34.82 136.88
C ALA A 45 19.71 33.57 137.27
N GLY A 46 19.05 32.42 137.42
CA GLY A 46 19.70 31.15 137.81
C GLY A 46 20.25 30.37 136.61
N ASP A 47 21.15 29.41 136.87
CA ASP A 47 21.80 28.61 135.81
C ASP A 47 20.78 27.82 134.96
N ASP A 48 19.67 27.37 135.55
CA ASP A 48 18.58 26.65 134.86
C ASP A 48 17.91 27.49 133.75
N ASP A 49 17.67 28.79 133.97
CA ASP A 49 17.03 29.66 132.97
C ASP A 49 17.88 29.76 131.69
N ILE A 50 19.21 29.78 131.86
CA ILE A 50 20.17 29.82 130.76
C ILE A 50 20.24 28.46 130.06
N ILE A 51 20.21 27.36 130.80
CA ILE A 51 20.19 26.00 130.25
C ILE A 51 18.92 25.76 129.43
N GLN A 52 17.74 26.17 129.92
CA GLN A 52 16.49 26.03 129.17
C GLN A 52 16.52 26.85 127.87
N ALA A 53 16.90 28.13 127.94
CA ALA A 53 16.98 28.99 126.74
C ALA A 53 17.99 28.48 125.70
N LEU A 54 19.09 27.84 126.12
CA LEU A 54 20.04 27.19 125.22
C LEU A 54 19.51 25.87 124.65
N THR A 55 18.70 25.11 125.41
CA THR A 55 18.10 23.85 124.96
C THR A 55 17.01 24.09 123.92
N GLU A 56 16.04 24.97 124.20
CA GLU A 56 14.98 25.34 123.25
C GLU A 56 15.56 25.88 121.94
N ARG A 57 16.64 26.67 122.03
CA ARG A 57 17.35 27.20 120.86
C ARG A 57 18.16 26.13 120.11
N LEU A 58 18.70 25.13 120.80
CA LEU A 58 19.35 23.99 120.14
C LEU A 58 18.32 23.15 119.37
N ASP A 59 17.14 22.92 119.93
CA ASP A 59 16.06 22.19 119.26
C ASP A 59 15.55 22.92 118.01
N VAL A 60 15.40 24.25 118.06
CA VAL A 60 15.10 25.07 116.86
C VAL A 60 16.19 24.92 115.80
N VAL A 61 17.48 25.00 116.16
CA VAL A 61 18.60 24.84 115.22
C VAL A 61 18.68 23.40 114.66
N LEU A 62 18.30 22.40 115.44
CA LEU A 62 18.20 21.01 114.97
C LEU A 62 17.01 20.83 113.99
N LEU A 63 15.89 21.52 114.21
CA LEU A 63 14.75 21.54 113.29
C LEU A 63 15.08 22.26 111.98
N GLU A 64 15.61 23.50 112.04
CA GLU A 64 16.08 24.25 110.86
C GLU A 64 17.06 23.42 110.02
N LYS A 65 17.96 22.67 110.69
CA LYS A 65 18.91 21.75 110.05
C LYS A 65 18.22 20.54 109.42
N ALA A 66 17.23 19.94 110.06
CA ALA A 66 16.48 18.80 109.53
C ALA A 66 15.67 19.21 108.29
N GLU A 67 14.97 20.34 108.35
CA GLU A 67 14.24 20.93 107.22
C GLU A 67 15.19 21.25 106.05
N SER A 68 16.32 21.91 106.34
CA SER A 68 17.35 22.20 105.33
C SER A 68 17.93 20.93 104.69
N GLN A 69 18.12 19.85 105.47
CA GLN A 69 18.58 18.57 104.94
C GLN A 69 17.50 17.89 104.07
N GLN A 70 16.24 17.90 104.49
CA GLN A 70 15.12 17.37 103.71
C GLN A 70 14.93 18.13 102.40
N GLN A 71 15.00 19.47 102.42
CA GLN A 71 14.94 20.31 101.22
C GLN A 71 16.13 20.05 100.29
N CYS A 72 17.35 19.88 100.83
CA CYS A 72 18.52 19.50 100.03
C CYS A 72 18.38 18.11 99.38
N ILE A 73 17.73 17.15 100.06
CA ILE A 73 17.44 15.82 99.48
C ILE A 73 16.37 15.92 98.39
N ALA A 74 15.33 16.74 98.57
CA ALA A 74 14.31 16.99 97.54
C ALA A 74 14.93 17.60 96.27
N LEU A 75 15.66 18.72 96.42
CA LEU A 75 16.37 19.39 95.32
C LEU A 75 17.37 18.47 94.59
N LYS A 76 18.01 17.52 95.30
CA LYS A 76 18.87 16.51 94.67
C LYS A 76 18.10 15.50 93.83
N LYS A 77 16.91 15.06 94.27
CA LYS A 77 16.05 14.17 93.46
C LYS A 77 15.54 14.88 92.21
N GLU A 78 15.04 16.10 92.38
CA GLU A 78 14.58 16.98 91.30
C GLU A 78 15.69 17.24 90.27
N ASN A 79 16.92 17.53 90.73
CA ASN A 79 18.06 17.75 89.82
C ASN A 79 18.47 16.47 89.06
N ILE A 80 18.37 15.28 89.69
CA ILE A 80 18.60 13.99 89.02
C ILE A 80 17.49 13.73 87.97
N GLN A 81 16.23 14.01 88.30
CA GLN A 81 15.10 13.86 87.37
C GLN A 81 15.27 14.79 86.15
N ILE A 82 15.50 16.09 86.37
CA ILE A 82 15.73 17.08 85.30
C ILE A 82 16.92 16.66 84.43
N LYS A 83 17.98 16.07 85.02
CA LYS A 83 19.12 15.54 84.27
C LYS A 83 18.74 14.34 83.40
N GLN A 84 17.91 13.42 83.89
CA GLN A 84 17.41 12.28 83.11
C GLN A 84 16.44 12.71 81.99
N GLU A 85 15.59 13.71 82.26
CA GLU A 85 14.72 14.33 81.27
C GLU A 85 15.54 15.05 80.17
N ALA A 86 16.61 15.74 80.55
CA ALA A 86 17.54 16.35 79.60
C ALA A 86 18.33 15.31 78.78
N GLU A 87 18.81 14.22 79.39
CA GLU A 87 19.54 13.14 78.70
C GLU A 87 18.63 12.38 77.73
N THR A 88 17.36 12.13 78.09
CA THR A 88 16.38 11.49 77.19
C THR A 88 15.89 12.44 76.08
N ALA A 89 15.72 13.73 76.36
CA ALA A 89 15.45 14.73 75.32
C ALA A 89 16.61 14.84 74.32
N ALA A 90 17.86 14.87 74.79
CA ALA A 90 19.05 14.91 73.94
C ALA A 90 19.14 13.68 73.02
N ALA A 91 18.94 12.47 73.57
CA ALA A 91 18.90 11.24 72.78
C ALA A 91 17.79 11.26 71.71
N LYS A 92 16.60 11.79 72.04
CA LYS A 92 15.50 11.94 71.08
C LYS A 92 15.83 12.95 69.97
N THR A 93 16.52 14.05 70.28
CA THR A 93 16.98 15.01 69.25
C THR A 93 18.07 14.43 68.36
N GLU A 94 18.99 13.63 68.90
CA GLU A 94 20.03 12.96 68.09
C GLU A 94 19.41 11.94 67.12
N GLU A 95 18.39 11.20 67.57
CA GLU A 95 17.65 10.24 66.74
C GLU A 95 16.87 10.93 65.62
N LEU A 96 16.11 11.99 65.93
CA LEU A 96 15.43 12.80 64.91
C LEU A 96 16.40 13.44 63.91
N GLN A 97 17.60 13.84 64.35
CA GLN A 97 18.62 14.38 63.47
C GLN A 97 19.22 13.32 62.52
N LYS A 98 19.36 12.06 62.97
CA LYS A 98 19.75 10.93 62.09
C LYS A 98 18.68 10.62 61.06
N GLN A 99 17.41 10.60 61.47
CA GLN A 99 16.28 10.36 60.57
C GLN A 99 16.16 11.46 59.50
N LEU A 100 16.41 12.72 59.87
CA LEU A 100 16.45 13.85 58.93
C LEU A 100 17.61 13.72 57.92
N GLU A 101 18.82 13.39 58.38
CA GLU A 101 19.98 13.27 57.47
C GLU A 101 19.87 12.01 56.59
N GLN A 102 19.27 10.91 57.07
CA GLN A 102 18.96 9.74 56.24
C GLN A 102 17.94 10.08 55.15
N SER A 103 16.79 10.66 55.51
CA SER A 103 15.77 11.09 54.54
C SER A 103 16.35 12.07 53.50
N ARG A 104 17.29 12.91 53.90
CA ARG A 104 18.02 13.82 52.99
C ARG A 104 18.98 13.10 52.05
N ILE A 105 19.61 12.00 52.48
CA ILE A 105 20.42 11.13 51.60
C ILE A 105 19.49 10.42 50.62
N ASP A 106 18.40 9.82 51.10
CA ASP A 106 17.42 9.10 50.28
C ASP A 106 16.85 10.00 49.16
N SER A 107 16.45 11.23 49.49
CA SER A 107 16.00 12.22 48.49
C SER A 107 17.10 12.70 47.54
N LEU A 108 18.38 12.68 47.93
CA LEU A 108 19.48 13.01 47.03
C LEU A 108 19.75 11.87 46.04
N GLU A 109 19.65 10.62 46.48
CA GLU A 109 19.74 9.43 45.62
C GLU A 109 18.56 9.38 44.62
N GLU A 110 17.34 9.71 45.06
CA GLU A 110 16.17 9.84 44.18
C GLU A 110 16.36 10.96 43.12
N ILE A 111 16.86 12.13 43.53
CA ILE A 111 17.16 13.24 42.59
C ILE A 111 18.24 12.85 41.58
N GLU A 112 19.27 12.10 41.98
CA GLU A 112 20.31 11.62 41.06
C GLU A 112 19.79 10.52 40.12
N ALA A 113 18.93 9.62 40.60
CA ALA A 113 18.24 8.63 39.78
C ALA A 113 17.36 9.29 38.70
N LEU A 114 16.45 10.20 39.09
CA LEU A 114 15.57 10.95 38.18
C LEU A 114 16.37 11.77 37.15
N LYS A 115 17.51 12.34 37.57
CA LYS A 115 18.43 13.07 36.67
C LYS A 115 19.11 12.15 35.66
N SER A 116 19.42 10.90 36.04
CA SER A 116 19.93 9.87 35.11
C SER A 116 18.86 9.42 34.12
N GLU A 117 17.61 9.24 34.58
CA GLU A 117 16.47 8.92 33.71
C GLU A 117 16.18 10.03 32.71
N LEU A 118 16.20 11.29 33.14
CA LEU A 118 16.04 12.45 32.26
C LEU A 118 17.14 12.50 31.19
N ALA A 119 18.39 12.23 31.55
CA ALA A 119 19.50 12.15 30.60
C ALA A 119 19.33 10.99 29.60
N ASN A 120 18.87 9.83 30.06
CA ASN A 120 18.58 8.67 29.22
C ASN A 120 17.39 8.93 28.26
N ALA A 121 16.32 9.58 28.73
CA ALA A 121 15.19 9.99 27.92
C ALA A 121 15.59 11.03 26.86
N GLN A 122 16.40 12.02 27.25
CA GLN A 122 16.96 13.01 26.33
C GLN A 122 17.90 12.37 25.30
N CYS A 123 18.64 11.31 25.67
CA CYS A 123 19.46 10.55 24.74
C CYS A 123 18.59 9.82 23.70
N LYS A 124 17.60 9.04 24.12
CA LYS A 124 16.63 8.35 23.24
C LYS A 124 15.93 9.33 22.28
N HIS A 125 15.41 10.44 22.79
CA HIS A 125 14.76 11.47 21.97
C HIS A 125 15.70 12.05 20.89
N ASN A 126 17.00 12.24 21.21
CA ASN A 126 18.00 12.66 20.22
C ASN A 126 18.35 11.56 19.19
N GLU A 127 18.19 10.28 19.52
CA GLU A 127 18.31 9.19 18.55
C GLU A 127 17.07 9.11 17.64
N ASP A 128 15.87 9.24 18.20
CA ASP A 128 14.62 9.19 17.44
C ASP A 128 14.48 10.41 16.51
N LEU A 129 14.90 11.60 16.93
CA LEU A 129 15.04 12.76 16.04
C LEU A 129 16.02 12.51 14.88
N LYS A 130 17.09 11.74 15.08
CA LYS A 130 18.01 11.35 13.99
C LYS A 130 17.36 10.34 13.05
N LYS A 131 16.66 9.32 13.58
CA LYS A 131 15.91 8.32 12.78
C LYS A 131 14.87 9.02 11.90
N LEU A 132 14.02 9.87 12.50
CA LEU A 132 13.01 10.65 11.79
C LEU A 132 13.61 11.56 10.72
N LYS A 133 14.75 12.21 11.01
CA LYS A 133 15.43 13.03 10.01
C LYS A 133 16.02 12.21 8.86
N MET A 134 16.60 11.04 9.14
CA MET A 134 17.13 10.16 8.09
C MET A 134 16.01 9.59 7.20
N GLU A 135 14.85 9.25 7.79
CA GLU A 135 13.70 8.78 7.01
C GLU A 135 13.06 9.92 6.21
N LEU A 136 13.03 11.15 6.73
CA LEU A 136 12.62 12.34 5.97
C LEU A 136 13.55 12.60 4.78
N ASP A 137 14.87 12.60 4.98
CA ASP A 137 15.87 12.77 3.90
C ASP A 137 15.75 11.64 2.84
N LYS A 138 15.39 10.42 3.26
CA LYS A 138 15.14 9.26 2.38
C LYS A 138 13.84 9.40 1.59
N GLN A 139 12.75 9.84 2.23
CA GLN A 139 11.47 10.06 1.57
C GLN A 139 11.52 11.25 0.59
N VAL A 140 12.26 12.31 0.92
CA VAL A 140 12.52 13.44 0.00
C VAL A 140 13.27 12.98 -1.26
N LYS A 141 14.27 12.09 -1.12
CA LYS A 141 14.95 11.49 -2.28
C LYS A 141 13.99 10.65 -3.13
N LYS A 142 13.22 9.76 -2.51
CA LYS A 142 12.20 8.95 -3.21
C LYS A 142 11.17 9.82 -3.94
N GLN A 143 10.78 10.95 -3.35
CA GLN A 143 9.89 11.93 -4.00
C GLN A 143 10.57 12.61 -5.20
N MET A 144 11.87 12.94 -5.11
CA MET A 144 12.64 13.52 -6.22
C MET A 144 12.80 12.52 -7.38
N GLU A 145 13.13 11.26 -7.08
CA GLU A 145 13.21 10.15 -8.04
C GLU A 145 11.88 9.95 -8.79
N LEU A 146 10.74 10.03 -8.08
CA LEU A 146 9.40 9.94 -8.68
C LEU A 146 9.06 11.16 -9.56
N VAL A 147 9.57 12.36 -9.23
CA VAL A 147 9.41 13.56 -10.08
C VAL A 147 10.24 13.43 -11.34
N GLU A 148 11.50 13.00 -11.26
CA GLU A 148 12.35 12.73 -12.42
C GLU A 148 11.74 11.65 -13.35
N GLN A 149 11.16 10.60 -12.77
CA GLN A 149 10.42 9.57 -13.52
C GLN A 149 9.17 10.13 -14.21
N ALA A 150 8.44 11.05 -13.56
CA ALA A 150 7.29 11.72 -14.14
C ALA A 150 7.68 12.70 -15.27
N GLU A 151 8.83 13.38 -15.18
CA GLU A 151 9.36 14.19 -16.27
C GLU A 151 9.75 13.33 -17.48
N CYS A 152 10.44 12.20 -17.25
CA CYS A 152 10.75 11.22 -18.30
C CYS A 152 9.48 10.67 -18.98
N TYR A 153 8.42 10.41 -18.21
CA TYR A 153 7.12 9.99 -18.78
C TYR A 153 6.51 11.09 -19.65
N ASN A 154 6.50 12.35 -19.18
CA ASN A 154 6.03 13.50 -19.96
C ASN A 154 6.81 13.68 -21.28
N ASP A 155 8.13 13.49 -21.28
CA ASP A 155 8.94 13.56 -22.50
C ASP A 155 8.66 12.39 -23.46
N SER A 156 8.45 11.18 -22.94
CA SER A 156 7.99 10.05 -23.76
C SER A 156 6.63 10.34 -24.41
N GLN A 157 5.71 11.00 -23.70
CA GLN A 157 4.40 11.38 -24.22
C GLN A 157 4.49 12.47 -25.31
N LYS A 158 5.45 13.41 -25.18
CA LYS A 158 5.77 14.40 -26.23
C LYS A 158 6.39 13.75 -27.48
N GLU A 159 7.14 12.65 -27.34
CA GLU A 159 7.68 11.90 -28.48
C GLU A 159 6.59 11.08 -29.17
N VAL A 160 5.77 10.33 -28.42
CA VAL A 160 4.60 9.60 -28.96
C VAL A 160 3.67 10.54 -29.74
N LYS A 161 3.41 11.74 -29.23
CA LYS A 161 2.58 12.73 -29.94
C LYS A 161 3.23 13.22 -31.24
N ARG A 162 4.55 13.48 -31.26
CA ARG A 162 5.27 13.86 -32.49
C ARG A 162 5.24 12.74 -33.54
N LEU A 163 5.46 11.50 -33.13
CA LEU A 163 5.35 10.33 -34.00
C LEU A 163 3.92 10.16 -34.54
N GLN A 164 2.90 10.42 -33.73
CA GLN A 164 1.50 10.39 -34.16
C GLN A 164 1.17 11.49 -35.18
N ASP A 165 1.66 12.71 -34.98
CA ASP A 165 1.51 13.83 -35.92
C ASP A 165 2.24 13.57 -37.26
N ASP A 166 3.42 12.93 -37.21
CA ASP A 166 4.18 12.53 -38.41
C ASP A 166 3.52 11.36 -39.15
N VAL A 167 3.01 10.33 -38.44
CA VAL A 167 2.21 9.24 -39.04
C VAL A 167 0.96 9.79 -39.72
N GLN A 168 0.26 10.75 -39.11
CA GLN A 168 -0.90 11.39 -39.74
C GLN A 168 -0.51 12.20 -40.99
N ARG A 169 0.65 12.85 -41.01
CA ARG A 169 1.17 13.56 -42.19
C ARG A 169 1.54 12.60 -43.33
N ILE A 170 2.15 11.45 -42.99
CA ILE A 170 2.47 10.38 -43.95
C ILE A 170 1.18 9.78 -44.51
N LYS A 171 0.19 9.51 -43.66
CA LYS A 171 -1.14 9.03 -44.09
C LYS A 171 -1.80 9.97 -45.09
N SER A 172 -1.92 11.26 -44.77
CA SER A 172 -2.59 12.21 -45.68
C SER A 172 -1.83 12.43 -46.99
N THR A 173 -0.50 12.36 -47.01
CA THR A 173 0.27 12.43 -48.26
C THR A 173 0.14 11.16 -49.12
N TYR A 174 -0.10 9.98 -48.54
CA TYR A 174 -0.48 8.79 -49.30
C TYR A 174 -1.95 8.85 -49.78
N GLU A 175 -2.88 9.38 -48.98
CA GLU A 175 -4.28 9.60 -49.38
C GLU A 175 -4.37 10.55 -50.60
N GLU A 176 -3.56 11.63 -50.62
CA GLU A 176 -3.43 12.52 -51.78
C GLU A 176 -2.84 11.82 -53.02
N GLN A 177 -1.80 10.98 -52.84
CA GLN A 177 -1.23 10.21 -53.95
C GLN A 177 -2.23 9.21 -54.55
N ILE A 178 -3.00 8.51 -53.70
CA ILE A 178 -4.06 7.59 -54.13
C ILE A 178 -5.16 8.36 -54.89
N LEU A 179 -5.56 9.55 -54.40
CA LEU A 179 -6.52 10.41 -55.08
C LEU A 179 -6.02 10.87 -56.46
N CYS A 180 -4.74 11.19 -56.59
CA CYS A 180 -4.10 11.55 -57.86
C CYS A 180 -4.03 10.36 -58.83
N LEU A 181 -3.64 9.17 -58.36
CA LEU A 181 -3.58 7.96 -59.17
C LEU A 181 -4.97 7.53 -59.66
N ASN A 182 -6.00 7.61 -58.81
CA ASN A 182 -7.38 7.31 -59.19
C ASN A 182 -7.88 8.24 -60.30
N LYS A 183 -7.60 9.55 -60.21
CA LYS A 183 -7.94 10.52 -61.28
C LYS A 183 -7.20 10.25 -62.59
N GLN A 184 -5.95 9.78 -62.53
CA GLN A 184 -5.21 9.36 -63.73
C GLN A 184 -5.81 8.08 -64.34
N LEU A 185 -6.19 7.10 -63.52
CA LEU A 185 -6.85 5.87 -63.96
C LEU A 185 -8.22 6.15 -64.61
N GLU A 186 -8.99 7.07 -64.03
CA GLU A 186 -10.29 7.53 -64.54
C GLU A 186 -10.15 8.22 -65.91
N ALA A 187 -9.18 9.13 -66.06
CA ALA A 187 -8.89 9.78 -67.35
C ALA A 187 -8.42 8.77 -68.43
N VAL A 188 -7.55 7.82 -68.07
CA VAL A 188 -7.12 6.74 -68.99
C VAL A 188 -8.28 5.82 -69.37
N SER A 189 -9.21 5.55 -68.43
CA SER A 189 -10.45 4.80 -68.70
C SER A 189 -11.36 5.55 -69.68
N GLU A 190 -11.58 6.85 -69.46
CA GLU A 190 -12.33 7.69 -70.39
C GLU A 190 -11.71 7.70 -71.80
N ASP A 191 -10.40 7.91 -71.91
CA ASP A 191 -9.74 8.03 -73.22
C ASP A 191 -9.71 6.68 -73.96
N LYS A 192 -9.54 5.56 -73.24
CA LYS A 192 -9.74 4.22 -73.80
C LYS A 192 -11.18 4.00 -74.26
N ASN A 193 -12.18 4.50 -73.53
CA ASN A 193 -13.58 4.40 -73.94
C ASN A 193 -13.86 5.24 -75.21
N LYS A 194 -13.28 6.45 -75.31
CA LYS A 194 -13.33 7.30 -76.52
C LYS A 194 -12.70 6.59 -77.71
N GLU A 195 -11.52 5.98 -77.53
CA GLU A 195 -10.86 5.18 -78.57
C GLU A 195 -11.72 3.98 -79.02
N VAL A 196 -12.29 3.22 -78.07
CA VAL A 196 -13.19 2.10 -78.36
C VAL A 196 -14.41 2.56 -79.16
N THR A 197 -15.04 3.69 -78.82
CA THR A 197 -16.15 4.23 -79.62
C THR A 197 -15.73 4.64 -81.03
N ASN A 198 -14.56 5.26 -81.19
CA ASN A 198 -14.02 5.64 -82.50
C ASN A 198 -13.72 4.41 -83.38
N LEU A 199 -13.16 3.35 -82.78
CA LEU A 199 -12.91 2.07 -83.45
C LEU A 199 -14.22 1.36 -83.84
N GLN A 200 -15.23 1.35 -82.96
CA GLN A 200 -16.56 0.81 -83.28
C GLN A 200 -17.24 1.57 -84.42
N GLU A 201 -17.18 2.90 -84.44
CA GLU A 201 -17.70 3.71 -85.55
C GLU A 201 -16.93 3.46 -86.86
N THR A 202 -15.61 3.34 -86.79
CA THR A 202 -14.76 2.99 -87.95
C THR A 202 -15.10 1.62 -88.51
N ILE A 203 -15.25 0.59 -87.66
CA ILE A 203 -15.66 -0.76 -88.06
C ILE A 203 -17.06 -0.76 -88.67
N LYS A 204 -17.99 0.00 -88.10
CA LYS A 204 -19.36 0.18 -88.62
C LYS A 204 -19.36 0.84 -90.00
N SER A 205 -18.60 1.92 -90.17
CA SER A 205 -18.44 2.62 -91.44
C SER A 205 -17.85 1.71 -92.52
N ASN A 206 -16.76 1.02 -92.20
CA ASN A 206 -16.10 0.08 -93.11
C ASN A 206 -17.02 -1.09 -93.49
N SER A 207 -17.74 -1.69 -92.53
CA SER A 207 -18.68 -2.78 -92.83
C SER A 207 -19.85 -2.33 -93.70
N GLN A 208 -20.33 -1.10 -93.54
CA GLN A 208 -21.34 -0.50 -94.42
C GLN A 208 -20.78 -0.19 -95.83
N CYS A 209 -19.51 0.22 -95.93
CA CYS A 209 -18.80 0.40 -97.20
C CYS A 209 -18.68 -0.93 -97.96
N TYR A 210 -18.14 -1.97 -97.32
CA TYR A 210 -18.03 -3.31 -97.93
C TYR A 210 -19.40 -3.91 -98.28
N HIS A 211 -20.45 -3.69 -97.48
CA HIS A 211 -21.80 -4.14 -97.81
C HIS A 211 -22.34 -3.47 -99.08
N ASN A 212 -22.12 -2.16 -99.25
CA ASN A 212 -22.49 -1.45 -100.47
C ASN A 212 -21.66 -1.93 -101.69
N GLU A 213 -20.37 -2.21 -101.51
CA GLU A 213 -19.49 -2.70 -102.57
C GLU A 213 -19.87 -4.13 -103.02
N ILE A 214 -20.14 -5.03 -102.07
CA ILE A 214 -20.69 -6.37 -102.35
C ILE A 214 -22.05 -6.28 -103.07
N LYS A 215 -22.88 -5.29 -102.73
CA LYS A 215 -24.15 -5.06 -103.44
C LYS A 215 -23.92 -4.60 -104.89
N ASN A 216 -23.01 -3.65 -105.11
CA ASN A 216 -22.66 -3.17 -106.45
C ASN A 216 -22.10 -4.30 -107.32
N LEU A 217 -21.16 -5.09 -106.80
CA LEU A 217 -20.58 -6.25 -107.49
C LEU A 217 -21.62 -7.32 -107.85
N ASN A 218 -22.66 -7.51 -107.01
CA ASN A 218 -23.79 -8.39 -107.35
C ASN A 218 -24.68 -7.82 -108.47
N GLU A 219 -24.89 -6.50 -108.51
CA GLU A 219 -25.62 -5.84 -109.59
C GLU A 219 -24.83 -5.93 -110.91
N GLU A 220 -23.50 -5.75 -110.86
CA GLU A 220 -22.59 -5.95 -112.00
C GLU A 220 -22.58 -7.41 -112.50
N LEU A 221 -22.45 -8.40 -111.61
CA LEU A 221 -22.54 -9.83 -111.97
C LEU A 221 -23.88 -10.19 -112.62
N LYS A 222 -24.97 -9.60 -112.13
CA LYS A 222 -26.32 -9.78 -112.70
C LYS A 222 -26.43 -9.16 -114.09
N ASN A 223 -25.87 -7.97 -114.30
CA ASN A 223 -25.83 -7.33 -115.62
C ASN A 223 -24.95 -8.11 -116.61
N LEU A 224 -23.78 -8.58 -116.18
CA LEU A 224 -22.89 -9.43 -116.98
C LEU A 224 -23.56 -10.77 -117.35
N LYS A 225 -24.34 -11.36 -116.43
CA LYS A 225 -25.12 -12.57 -116.70
C LYS A 225 -26.24 -12.34 -117.71
N ILE A 226 -26.89 -11.17 -117.70
CA ILE A 226 -27.89 -10.80 -118.71
C ILE A 226 -27.22 -10.66 -120.08
N ALA A 227 -26.14 -9.88 -120.18
CA ALA A 227 -25.39 -9.71 -121.43
C ALA A 227 -24.89 -11.05 -122.01
N HIS A 228 -24.34 -11.93 -121.17
CA HIS A 228 -23.93 -13.27 -121.62
C HIS A 228 -25.10 -14.15 -122.09
N GLN A 229 -26.28 -14.01 -121.49
CA GLN A 229 -27.47 -14.73 -121.92
C GLN A 229 -28.06 -14.15 -123.22
N GLU A 230 -27.89 -12.86 -123.48
CA GLU A 230 -28.18 -12.20 -124.76
C GLU A 230 -27.21 -12.66 -125.85
N GLU A 231 -25.89 -12.65 -125.59
CA GLU A 231 -24.86 -13.21 -126.49
C GLU A 231 -25.13 -14.68 -126.86
N MET A 232 -25.45 -15.52 -125.87
CA MET A 232 -25.84 -16.93 -126.08
C MET A 232 -27.09 -17.06 -126.96
N SER A 233 -28.05 -16.14 -126.82
CA SER A 233 -29.28 -16.14 -127.63
C SER A 233 -29.01 -15.71 -129.07
N GLU A 234 -28.13 -14.73 -129.28
CA GLU A 234 -27.73 -14.29 -130.63
C GLU A 234 -26.85 -15.32 -131.34
N LEU A 235 -25.92 -15.98 -130.62
CA LEU A 235 -25.18 -17.15 -131.12
C LEU A 235 -26.12 -18.30 -131.51
N MET A 236 -27.13 -18.59 -130.68
CA MET A 236 -28.13 -19.61 -131.00
C MET A 236 -28.95 -19.25 -132.25
N HIS A 237 -29.28 -17.96 -132.43
CA HIS A 237 -29.97 -17.48 -133.62
C HIS A 237 -29.09 -17.58 -134.89
N GLN A 238 -27.80 -17.25 -134.80
CA GLN A 238 -26.84 -17.43 -135.91
C GLN A 238 -26.70 -18.91 -136.30
N ILE A 239 -26.65 -19.82 -135.31
CA ILE A 239 -26.64 -21.26 -135.55
C ILE A 239 -27.93 -21.71 -136.24
N GLU A 240 -29.10 -21.24 -135.79
CA GLU A 240 -30.39 -21.59 -136.40
C GLU A 240 -30.51 -21.09 -137.86
N ILE A 241 -30.03 -19.88 -138.16
CA ILE A 241 -29.95 -19.34 -139.53
C ILE A 241 -29.03 -20.23 -140.39
N SER A 242 -27.83 -20.57 -139.88
CA SER A 242 -26.89 -21.42 -140.62
C SER A 242 -27.45 -22.83 -140.88
N SER A 243 -28.26 -23.37 -139.97
CA SER A 243 -28.94 -24.65 -140.13
C SER A 243 -29.98 -24.59 -141.26
N LYS A 244 -30.76 -23.51 -141.34
CA LYS A 244 -31.77 -23.33 -142.40
C LYS A 244 -31.14 -23.15 -143.78
N GLU A 245 -30.05 -22.39 -143.89
CA GLU A 245 -29.27 -22.34 -145.14
C GLU A 245 -28.77 -23.73 -145.57
N ASN A 246 -28.36 -24.56 -144.62
CA ASN A 246 -27.83 -25.89 -144.92
C ASN A 246 -28.95 -26.85 -145.38
N GLU A 247 -30.14 -26.72 -144.79
CA GLU A 247 -31.36 -27.43 -145.22
C GLU A 247 -31.82 -26.99 -146.62
N GLU A 248 -31.75 -25.70 -146.95
CA GLU A 248 -32.00 -25.20 -148.31
C GLU A 248 -30.96 -25.74 -149.32
N LYS A 249 -29.67 -25.75 -148.97
CA LYS A 249 -28.60 -26.34 -149.82
C LYS A 249 -28.82 -27.83 -150.07
N GLN A 250 -29.24 -28.60 -149.05
CA GLN A 250 -29.60 -30.00 -149.21
C GLN A 250 -30.81 -30.18 -150.16
N ASN A 251 -31.81 -29.31 -150.08
CA ASN A 251 -32.96 -29.34 -150.97
C ASN A 251 -32.60 -29.01 -152.43
N GLN A 252 -31.64 -28.12 -152.68
CA GLN A 252 -31.10 -27.89 -154.03
C GLN A 252 -30.35 -29.10 -154.58
N ILE A 253 -29.57 -29.80 -153.76
CA ILE A 253 -28.88 -31.05 -154.14
C ILE A 253 -29.89 -32.12 -154.56
N ASN A 254 -30.98 -32.29 -153.80
CA ASN A 254 -32.05 -33.23 -154.09
C ASN A 254 -32.72 -32.94 -155.45
N GLN A 255 -32.91 -31.66 -155.82
CA GLN A 255 -33.44 -31.26 -157.13
C GLN A 255 -32.47 -31.52 -158.28
N LEU A 256 -31.16 -31.35 -158.08
CA LEU A 256 -30.15 -31.66 -159.10
C LEU A 256 -30.06 -33.17 -159.37
N GLN A 257 -30.21 -34.01 -158.34
CA GLN A 257 -30.23 -35.47 -158.49
C GLN A 257 -31.42 -35.95 -159.33
N HIS A 258 -32.62 -35.38 -159.13
CA HIS A 258 -33.80 -35.73 -159.94
C HIS A 258 -33.62 -35.38 -161.43
N ASN A 259 -32.96 -34.27 -161.75
CA ASN A 259 -32.76 -33.82 -163.13
C ASN A 259 -31.64 -34.56 -163.89
N LEU A 260 -30.81 -35.35 -163.19
CA LEU A 260 -29.74 -36.15 -163.80
C LEU A 260 -30.18 -37.56 -164.22
N ALA A 261 -31.30 -38.07 -163.70
CA ALA A 261 -31.74 -39.45 -163.89
C ALA A 261 -32.35 -39.77 -165.28
N GLU A 262 -32.83 -38.77 -166.02
CA GLU A 262 -33.75 -38.98 -167.15
C GLU A 262 -33.13 -38.79 -168.56
N LYS A 263 -31.80 -38.53 -168.68
CA LYS A 263 -31.25 -37.98 -169.94
C LYS A 263 -30.10 -38.71 -170.65
N ASN A 264 -29.40 -39.67 -170.03
CA ASN A 264 -28.18 -40.27 -170.62
C ASN A 264 -28.22 -41.80 -170.71
N ALA A 265 -28.88 -42.32 -171.76
CA ALA A 265 -28.85 -43.73 -172.16
C ALA A 265 -28.93 -43.88 -173.69
N LYS A 266 -27.92 -43.36 -174.41
CA LYS A 266 -27.63 -43.67 -175.82
C LYS A 266 -26.12 -43.61 -176.09
N ASP A 267 -25.62 -44.72 -176.63
CA ASP A 267 -24.54 -44.96 -177.59
C ASP A 267 -23.52 -43.81 -177.81
N GLU A 268 -22.22 -43.92 -177.48
CA GLU A 268 -21.18 -44.93 -177.82
C GLU A 268 -20.29 -44.49 -179.01
N MET A 269 -18.95 -44.60 -178.83
CA MET A 269 -17.86 -44.36 -179.80
C MET A 269 -17.69 -42.91 -180.34
N HIS A 270 -16.49 -42.42 -180.71
CA HIS A 270 -15.14 -43.00 -180.72
C HIS A 270 -14.04 -41.90 -180.72
N ALA A 271 -12.90 -42.15 -180.03
CA ALA A 271 -11.57 -41.52 -180.22
C ALA A 271 -11.45 -39.98 -179.97
N GLN A 272 -10.29 -39.36 -179.70
CA GLN A 272 -8.84 -39.69 -179.63
C GLN A 272 -8.22 -38.65 -178.63
N THR A 273 -7.14 -38.83 -177.84
CA THR A 273 -6.18 -39.93 -177.51
C THR A 273 -5.44 -39.54 -176.21
N ASP A 274 -4.90 -40.54 -175.48
CA ASP A 274 -3.87 -40.44 -174.41
C ASP A 274 -4.21 -39.60 -173.15
N GLN A 275 -3.82 -39.96 -171.92
CA GLN A 275 -2.88 -40.99 -171.45
C GLN A 275 -3.53 -41.89 -170.36
N ARG A 276 -3.22 -43.20 -170.43
CA ARG A 276 -3.57 -44.26 -169.45
C ARG A 276 -2.94 -44.06 -168.06
N GLU A 277 -3.34 -44.72 -166.96
CA GLU A 277 -4.50 -45.55 -166.55
C GLU A 277 -4.21 -46.06 -165.11
N TYR A 278 -5.21 -46.61 -164.42
CA TYR A 278 -5.13 -47.52 -163.25
C TYR A 278 -5.19 -46.91 -161.82
N ASP A 279 -6.40 -47.01 -161.24
CA ASP A 279 -6.67 -46.93 -159.81
C ASP A 279 -6.37 -48.24 -159.05
N LEU A 280 -6.39 -48.16 -157.71
CA LEU A 280 -6.29 -49.25 -156.73
C LEU A 280 -4.91 -49.95 -156.61
N GLN A 281 -4.43 -49.98 -155.35
CA GLN A 281 -3.28 -50.76 -154.86
C GLN A 281 -1.93 -50.30 -155.47
N GLN A 282 -0.94 -49.80 -154.70
CA GLN A 282 -0.65 -50.05 -153.29
C GLN A 282 0.06 -48.82 -152.69
N LEU A 283 -0.46 -48.25 -151.60
CA LEU A 283 0.08 -47.00 -151.03
C LEU A 283 1.25 -47.29 -150.07
N ARG A 284 2.39 -47.67 -150.64
CA ARG A 284 3.67 -47.97 -149.97
C ARG A 284 4.81 -47.46 -150.86
N GLU A 285 5.70 -46.64 -150.29
CA GLU A 285 7.10 -46.34 -150.69
C GLU A 285 7.38 -46.17 -152.20
N VAL A 286 7.83 -44.99 -152.68
CA VAL A 286 9.27 -44.60 -152.78
C VAL A 286 9.27 -43.15 -153.36
N LEU A 287 9.92 -42.15 -152.73
CA LEU A 287 11.31 -41.68 -152.95
C LEU A 287 11.57 -41.09 -154.38
N ASN A 288 12.46 -40.13 -154.66
CA ASN A 288 13.73 -39.74 -154.03
C ASN A 288 14.29 -38.40 -154.60
N LYS A 289 15.54 -38.06 -154.21
CA LYS A 289 16.46 -36.97 -154.63
C LYS A 289 16.41 -35.75 -153.71
N ASN A 290 17.51 -35.24 -153.15
CA ASN A 290 18.97 -35.45 -153.36
C ASN A 290 19.75 -35.03 -152.08
N LEU A 291 21.00 -35.43 -151.74
CA LEU A 291 21.97 -36.43 -152.26
C LEU A 291 23.20 -36.59 -151.29
N GLU A 292 24.04 -37.64 -151.47
CA GLU A 292 25.51 -37.75 -151.10
C GLU A 292 25.83 -37.94 -149.56
N ASN A 293 26.80 -38.73 -149.03
CA ASN A 293 27.65 -39.81 -149.57
C ASN A 293 28.19 -40.82 -148.49
N LYS A 294 28.34 -42.10 -148.91
CA LYS A 294 29.50 -43.05 -148.90
C LYS A 294 30.63 -43.08 -147.82
N ILE A 295 31.39 -44.19 -147.63
CA ILE A 295 31.19 -45.67 -147.73
C ILE A 295 32.46 -46.47 -147.25
N ASP A 296 32.28 -47.75 -146.86
CA ASP A 296 33.19 -48.94 -146.77
C ASP A 296 34.64 -48.95 -146.20
N VAL A 297 34.82 -49.65 -145.06
CA VAL A 297 35.42 -51.02 -144.86
C VAL A 297 36.81 -51.45 -145.45
N ALA A 298 37.69 -51.91 -144.54
CA ALA A 298 38.75 -52.97 -144.59
C ALA A 298 40.21 -52.80 -145.10
N ASP A 299 41.15 -53.08 -144.16
CA ASP A 299 42.39 -53.89 -144.17
C ASP A 299 43.72 -53.62 -144.96
N ALA A 300 44.81 -53.79 -144.18
CA ALA A 300 46.19 -54.27 -144.48
C ALA A 300 47.31 -53.36 -145.05
N GLN A 301 48.45 -53.31 -144.30
CA GLN A 301 49.86 -53.04 -144.73
C GLN A 301 50.25 -51.62 -145.26
N GLU A 302 51.51 -51.15 -145.41
CA GLU A 302 52.90 -51.42 -144.90
C GLU A 302 53.77 -50.15 -145.21
N ALA A 303 54.90 -49.74 -144.61
CA ALA A 303 55.47 -49.72 -143.23
C ALA A 303 56.69 -48.73 -143.20
N LEU A 304 57.70 -48.94 -142.33
CA LEU A 304 59.04 -48.30 -142.27
C LEU A 304 59.16 -46.76 -142.03
N CYS A 305 59.56 -46.35 -140.82
CA CYS A 305 60.93 -45.86 -140.50
C CYS A 305 61.08 -45.59 -138.97
N VAL A 306 62.28 -45.23 -138.47
CA VAL A 306 62.72 -45.50 -137.07
C VAL A 306 63.35 -44.27 -136.36
N GLU A 307 63.49 -44.37 -135.03
CA GLU A 307 64.41 -43.63 -134.13
C GLU A 307 64.23 -42.10 -133.92
N ALA A 308 63.36 -41.79 -132.94
CA ALA A 308 63.41 -40.55 -132.13
C ALA A 308 62.69 -40.70 -130.77
N LYS A 309 61.60 -41.49 -130.71
CA LYS A 309 60.64 -41.55 -129.60
C LYS A 309 61.10 -42.19 -128.27
N MET A 310 62.32 -42.69 -128.16
CA MET A 310 62.73 -43.49 -126.99
C MET A 310 63.19 -42.61 -125.80
N GLU A 311 63.87 -41.51 -126.09
CA GLU A 311 64.48 -40.59 -125.10
C GLU A 311 63.47 -39.60 -124.47
N GLU A 312 62.29 -39.47 -125.08
CA GLU A 312 61.15 -38.71 -124.55
C GLU A 312 60.33 -39.57 -123.55
N LYS A 313 60.16 -40.86 -123.85
CA LYS A 313 59.47 -41.81 -122.96
C LYS A 313 60.18 -42.04 -121.62
N VAL A 314 61.52 -42.04 -121.60
CA VAL A 314 62.29 -42.22 -120.34
C VAL A 314 62.03 -41.04 -119.40
N ARG A 315 62.20 -39.80 -119.87
CA ARG A 315 61.93 -38.59 -119.07
C ARG A 315 60.48 -38.48 -118.58
N TYR A 316 59.50 -38.92 -119.38
CA TYR A 316 58.11 -38.97 -118.92
C TYR A 316 57.92 -39.94 -117.74
N LEU A 317 58.53 -41.13 -117.81
CA LEU A 317 58.46 -42.13 -116.73
C LEU A 317 59.23 -41.70 -115.47
N GLU A 318 60.37 -41.04 -115.63
CA GLU A 318 61.13 -40.45 -114.52
C GLU A 318 60.30 -39.37 -113.81
N HIS A 319 59.71 -38.44 -114.56
CA HIS A 319 58.91 -37.35 -113.99
C HIS A 319 57.61 -37.84 -113.33
N SER A 320 56.98 -38.90 -113.86
CA SER A 320 55.84 -39.56 -113.19
C SER A 320 56.24 -40.33 -111.94
N LEU A 321 57.47 -40.87 -111.86
CA LEU A 321 57.98 -41.53 -110.68
C LEU A 321 58.28 -40.53 -109.55
N GLU A 322 58.90 -39.40 -109.87
CA GLU A 322 59.13 -38.29 -108.93
C GLU A 322 57.81 -37.71 -108.40
N GLU A 323 56.81 -37.53 -109.27
CA GLU A 323 55.47 -37.07 -108.87
C GLU A 323 54.78 -38.07 -107.94
N LEU A 324 54.81 -39.37 -108.25
CA LEU A 324 54.26 -40.42 -107.40
C LEU A 324 54.99 -40.52 -106.04
N GLN A 325 56.31 -40.32 -106.04
CA GLN A 325 57.12 -40.33 -104.82
C GLN A 325 56.84 -39.09 -103.94
N SER A 326 56.56 -37.94 -104.56
CA SER A 326 56.08 -36.72 -103.87
C SER A 326 54.70 -36.95 -103.25
N GLN A 327 53.74 -37.51 -104.00
CA GLN A 327 52.41 -37.88 -103.49
C GLN A 327 52.51 -38.86 -102.30
N HIS A 328 53.40 -39.85 -102.36
CA HIS A 328 53.65 -40.77 -101.25
C HIS A 328 54.25 -40.05 -100.01
N SER A 329 55.08 -39.02 -100.19
CA SER A 329 55.57 -38.23 -99.05
C SER A 329 54.44 -37.46 -98.39
N ILE A 330 53.61 -36.75 -99.17
CA ILE A 330 52.46 -35.99 -98.65
C ILE A 330 51.49 -36.91 -97.90
N LEU A 331 51.14 -38.06 -98.47
CA LEU A 331 50.24 -39.02 -97.84
C LEU A 331 50.81 -39.60 -96.53
N LYS A 332 52.14 -39.77 -96.45
CA LYS A 332 52.83 -40.22 -95.22
C LYS A 332 52.81 -39.14 -94.13
N ASP A 333 53.02 -37.88 -94.51
CA ASP A 333 53.01 -36.76 -93.57
C ASP A 333 51.57 -36.47 -93.07
N GLU A 334 50.57 -36.60 -93.95
CA GLU A 334 49.14 -36.56 -93.59
C GLU A 334 48.74 -37.71 -92.66
N LEU A 335 49.17 -38.95 -92.93
CA LEU A 335 48.94 -40.09 -92.05
C LEU A 335 49.60 -39.88 -90.67
N THR A 336 50.78 -39.27 -90.64
CA THR A 336 51.50 -38.92 -89.41
C THR A 336 50.76 -37.83 -88.63
N TYR A 337 50.23 -36.81 -89.31
CA TYR A 337 49.39 -35.78 -88.70
C TYR A 337 48.10 -36.37 -88.13
N MET A 338 47.37 -37.20 -88.89
CA MET A 338 46.18 -37.90 -88.40
C MET A 338 46.49 -38.79 -87.19
N SER A 339 47.61 -39.52 -87.19
CA SER A 339 48.03 -40.33 -86.05
C SER A 339 48.29 -39.47 -84.80
N ASN A 340 48.95 -38.31 -84.95
CA ASN A 340 49.22 -37.39 -83.84
C ASN A 340 47.94 -36.71 -83.31
N VAL A 341 46.99 -36.37 -84.19
CA VAL A 341 45.67 -35.86 -83.79
C VAL A 341 44.86 -36.95 -83.08
N LYS A 342 44.87 -38.19 -83.59
CA LYS A 342 44.21 -39.33 -82.95
C LYS A 342 44.74 -39.56 -81.53
N ILE A 343 46.06 -39.60 -81.35
CA ILE A 343 46.69 -39.80 -80.03
C ILE A 343 46.24 -38.71 -79.05
N LYS A 344 46.24 -37.43 -79.46
CA LYS A 344 45.77 -36.33 -78.61
C LYS A 344 44.29 -36.46 -78.21
N LEU A 345 43.43 -36.91 -79.11
CA LEU A 345 42.02 -37.17 -78.81
C LEU A 345 41.85 -38.39 -77.88
N GLU A 346 42.66 -39.44 -78.04
CA GLU A 346 42.67 -40.61 -77.14
C GLU A 346 43.17 -40.25 -75.73
N GLU A 347 44.16 -39.36 -75.61
CA GLU A 347 44.62 -38.77 -74.35
C GLU A 347 43.56 -37.86 -73.71
N GLU A 348 42.86 -37.05 -74.51
CA GLU A 348 41.81 -36.13 -74.05
C GLU A 348 40.56 -36.88 -73.56
N ILE A 349 40.18 -37.95 -74.25
CA ILE A 349 39.14 -38.89 -73.80
C ILE A 349 39.55 -39.59 -72.49
N HIS A 350 40.83 -39.91 -72.28
CA HIS A 350 41.29 -40.42 -70.98
C HIS A 350 41.17 -39.37 -69.88
N ARG A 351 41.71 -38.16 -70.07
CA ARG A 351 41.59 -37.08 -69.06
C ARG A 351 40.15 -36.81 -68.67
N MET A 352 39.25 -36.62 -69.64
CA MET A 352 37.83 -36.36 -69.40
C MET A 352 37.13 -37.53 -68.67
N LYS A 353 37.58 -38.77 -68.90
CA LYS A 353 37.04 -39.96 -68.24
C LYS A 353 37.55 -40.09 -66.79
N ASP A 354 38.80 -39.74 -66.54
CA ASP A 354 39.40 -39.74 -65.20
C ASP A 354 38.84 -38.59 -64.36
N GLU A 355 38.66 -37.41 -64.95
CA GLU A 355 37.92 -36.27 -64.37
C GLU A 355 36.47 -36.66 -64.00
N TYR A 356 35.75 -37.33 -64.91
CA TYR A 356 34.40 -37.85 -64.63
C TYR A 356 34.38 -38.90 -63.51
N PHE A 357 35.40 -39.76 -63.39
CA PHE A 357 35.49 -40.71 -62.28
C PHE A 357 35.66 -39.99 -60.95
N HIS A 358 36.54 -39.00 -60.85
CA HIS A 358 36.73 -38.25 -59.62
C HIS A 358 35.51 -37.39 -59.25
N GLU A 359 34.85 -36.74 -60.22
CA GLU A 359 33.57 -36.06 -59.97
C GLU A 359 32.51 -37.04 -59.44
N ARG A 360 32.45 -38.28 -59.97
CA ARG A 360 31.54 -39.30 -59.46
C ARG A 360 31.93 -39.82 -58.07
N GLU A 361 33.22 -39.94 -57.75
CA GLU A 361 33.71 -40.33 -56.43
C GLU A 361 33.41 -39.25 -55.38
N ASP A 362 33.59 -37.97 -55.71
CA ASP A 362 33.22 -36.84 -54.85
C ASP A 362 31.70 -36.77 -54.63
N LEU A 363 30.89 -37.03 -55.66
CA LEU A 363 29.43 -37.12 -55.55
C LEU A 363 28.98 -38.34 -54.72
N ASP A 364 29.55 -39.52 -54.96
CA ASP A 364 29.30 -40.73 -54.16
C ASP A 364 29.67 -40.46 -52.67
N PHE A 365 30.80 -39.80 -52.40
CA PHE A 365 31.19 -39.38 -51.04
C PHE A 365 30.19 -38.39 -50.43
N LYS A 366 29.78 -37.35 -51.17
CA LYS A 366 28.82 -36.35 -50.68
C LYS A 366 27.44 -36.95 -50.41
N ILE A 367 27.00 -37.93 -51.21
CA ILE A 367 25.77 -38.70 -50.97
C ILE A 367 25.86 -39.47 -49.65
N ASN A 368 26.98 -40.13 -49.37
CA ASN A 368 27.18 -40.85 -48.10
C ASN A 368 27.20 -39.90 -46.88
N GLU A 369 27.83 -38.72 -46.99
CA GLU A 369 27.82 -37.69 -45.93
C GLU A 369 26.40 -37.16 -45.67
N LEU A 370 25.61 -36.94 -46.73
CA LEU A 370 24.20 -36.52 -46.64
C LEU A 370 23.29 -37.63 -46.11
N GLN A 371 23.63 -38.91 -46.32
CA GLN A 371 22.92 -40.03 -45.73
C GLN A 371 23.21 -40.17 -44.22
N LEU A 372 24.48 -40.05 -43.82
CA LEU A 372 24.87 -40.12 -42.40
C LEU A 372 24.22 -38.99 -41.58
N THR A 373 24.32 -37.74 -42.08
CA THR A 373 23.68 -36.59 -41.42
C THR A 373 22.15 -36.69 -41.40
N LYS A 374 21.53 -37.30 -42.42
CA LYS A 374 20.10 -37.63 -42.41
C LYS A 374 19.76 -38.66 -41.32
N GLU A 375 20.58 -39.70 -41.13
CA GLU A 375 20.36 -40.69 -40.07
C GLU A 375 20.51 -40.06 -38.67
N ASP A 376 21.50 -39.20 -38.46
CA ASP A 376 21.64 -38.41 -37.23
C ASP A 376 20.38 -37.55 -36.95
N TYR A 377 19.87 -36.83 -37.95
CA TYR A 377 18.63 -36.06 -37.82
C TYR A 377 17.42 -36.96 -37.56
N CYS A 378 17.32 -38.13 -38.19
CA CYS A 378 16.26 -39.10 -37.90
C CYS A 378 16.33 -39.59 -36.44
N CYS A 379 17.52 -39.88 -35.90
CA CYS A 379 17.69 -40.24 -34.49
C CYS A 379 17.28 -39.11 -33.53
N VAL A 380 17.59 -37.85 -33.87
CA VAL A 380 17.15 -36.68 -33.09
C VAL A 380 15.62 -36.52 -33.15
N ILE A 381 15.01 -36.70 -34.32
CA ILE A 381 13.54 -36.63 -34.49
C ILE A 381 12.84 -37.75 -33.70
N GLU A 382 13.33 -38.98 -33.76
CA GLU A 382 12.77 -40.11 -33.02
C GLU A 382 12.90 -39.89 -31.50
N LYS A 383 14.04 -39.35 -31.04
CA LYS A 383 14.24 -38.95 -29.64
C LYS A 383 13.25 -37.86 -29.22
N LEU A 384 13.15 -36.76 -29.96
CA LEU A 384 12.23 -35.64 -29.64
C LEU A 384 10.76 -36.09 -29.63
N LYS A 385 10.40 -37.04 -30.49
CA LYS A 385 9.07 -37.66 -30.54
C LYS A 385 8.77 -38.52 -29.30
N LEU A 386 9.76 -39.25 -28.78
CA LEU A 386 9.66 -39.97 -27.52
C LEU A 386 9.60 -39.03 -26.31
N GLU A 387 10.39 -37.95 -26.30
CA GLU A 387 10.36 -36.92 -25.25
C GLU A 387 9.01 -36.16 -25.25
N LEU A 388 8.47 -35.82 -26.42
CA LEU A 388 7.13 -35.23 -26.57
C LEU A 388 6.03 -36.19 -26.11
N GLN A 389 6.14 -37.49 -26.40
CA GLN A 389 5.20 -38.50 -25.93
C GLN A 389 5.25 -38.65 -24.40
N ALA A 390 6.44 -38.64 -23.80
CA ALA A 390 6.61 -38.69 -22.34
C ALA A 390 6.06 -37.42 -21.66
N ALA A 391 6.33 -36.24 -22.22
CA ALA A 391 5.77 -34.97 -21.74
C ALA A 391 4.24 -34.97 -21.84
N GLY A 392 3.66 -35.44 -22.95
CA GLY A 392 2.22 -35.58 -23.12
C GLY A 392 1.58 -36.51 -22.06
N GLN A 393 2.21 -37.66 -21.78
CA GLN A 393 1.78 -38.57 -20.71
C GLN A 393 1.91 -37.95 -19.31
N HIS A 394 2.95 -37.14 -19.07
CA HIS A 394 3.11 -36.39 -17.82
C HIS A 394 1.99 -35.36 -17.64
N TYR A 395 1.71 -34.54 -18.66
CA TYR A 395 0.61 -33.58 -18.63
C TYR A 395 -0.77 -34.25 -18.46
N GLU A 396 -1.01 -35.38 -19.15
CA GLU A 396 -2.26 -36.13 -18.99
C GLU A 396 -2.40 -36.76 -17.59
N THR A 397 -1.28 -37.06 -16.92
CA THR A 397 -1.27 -37.57 -15.54
C THR A 397 -1.51 -36.45 -14.55
N ALA A 398 -0.75 -35.35 -14.63
CA ALA A 398 -0.94 -34.17 -13.77
C ALA A 398 -2.35 -33.57 -13.91
N ALA A 399 -2.94 -33.57 -15.11
CA ALA A 399 -4.31 -33.13 -15.33
C ALA A 399 -5.36 -34.07 -14.69
N LYS A 400 -5.08 -35.38 -14.56
CA LYS A 400 -5.93 -36.32 -13.82
C LYS A 400 -5.77 -36.15 -12.31
N GLU A 401 -4.55 -35.89 -11.85
CA GLU A 401 -4.25 -35.65 -10.43
C GLU A 401 -4.89 -34.35 -9.95
N HIS A 402 -4.69 -33.22 -10.63
CA HIS A 402 -5.40 -31.97 -10.30
C HIS A 402 -6.93 -32.11 -10.42
N LYS A 403 -7.45 -32.88 -11.38
CA LYS A 403 -8.89 -33.15 -11.46
C LYS A 403 -9.40 -33.95 -10.26
N LEU A 404 -8.62 -34.91 -9.75
CA LEU A 404 -8.93 -35.66 -8.54
C LEU A 404 -8.85 -34.76 -7.30
N GLU A 405 -7.80 -33.94 -7.20
CA GLU A 405 -7.58 -32.95 -6.14
C GLU A 405 -8.74 -31.96 -6.03
N ILE A 406 -9.11 -31.32 -7.16
CA ILE A 406 -10.27 -30.41 -7.24
C ILE A 406 -11.57 -31.11 -6.85
N GLN A 407 -11.76 -32.39 -7.25
CA GLN A 407 -12.92 -33.16 -6.82
C GLN A 407 -12.89 -33.43 -5.30
N THR A 408 -11.76 -33.85 -4.73
CA THR A 408 -11.65 -34.08 -3.28
C THR A 408 -11.80 -32.80 -2.45
N LEU A 409 -11.33 -31.66 -2.95
CA LEU A 409 -11.53 -30.36 -2.31
C LEU A 409 -13.00 -29.93 -2.37
N LYS A 410 -13.67 -30.18 -3.50
CA LYS A 410 -15.12 -29.97 -3.61
C LYS A 410 -15.89 -30.89 -2.65
N ASP A 411 -15.55 -32.18 -2.61
CA ASP A 411 -16.16 -33.17 -1.71
C ASP A 411 -15.86 -32.90 -0.22
N GLN A 412 -14.82 -32.11 0.07
CA GLN A 412 -14.50 -31.57 1.40
C GLN A 412 -15.40 -30.37 1.72
N HIS A 413 -15.42 -29.34 0.87
CA HIS A 413 -16.31 -28.18 1.06
C HIS A 413 -17.79 -28.57 1.12
N GLU A 414 -18.24 -29.54 0.32
CA GLU A 414 -19.63 -30.02 0.32
C GLU A 414 -19.99 -30.74 1.64
N ARG A 415 -19.01 -31.40 2.30
CA ARG A 415 -19.15 -31.92 3.66
C ARG A 415 -19.12 -30.83 4.73
N GLU A 416 -18.15 -29.93 4.68
CA GLU A 416 -18.04 -28.81 5.65
C GLU A 416 -19.29 -27.92 5.64
N ILE A 417 -19.84 -27.62 4.46
CA ILE A 417 -21.12 -26.92 4.31
C ILE A 417 -22.28 -27.76 4.86
N SER A 418 -22.29 -29.09 4.71
CA SER A 418 -23.34 -29.94 5.29
C SER A 418 -23.25 -29.98 6.81
N GLU A 419 -22.05 -30.16 7.37
CA GLU A 419 -21.77 -30.20 8.81
C GLU A 419 -22.07 -28.84 9.48
N LEU A 420 -21.77 -27.72 8.80
CA LEU A 420 -22.13 -26.38 9.26
C LEU A 420 -23.64 -26.17 9.27
N ASN A 421 -24.35 -26.62 8.23
CA ASN A 421 -25.82 -26.55 8.17
C ASN A 421 -26.49 -27.44 9.23
N GLU A 422 -26.00 -28.67 9.44
CA GLU A 422 -26.48 -29.55 10.51
C GLU A 422 -26.23 -28.94 11.89
N THR A 423 -25.05 -28.33 12.11
CA THR A 423 -24.71 -27.62 13.34
C THR A 423 -25.66 -26.45 13.58
N LEU A 424 -25.89 -25.61 12.57
CA LEU A 424 -26.78 -24.44 12.61
C LEU A 424 -28.24 -24.83 12.87
N LEU A 425 -28.74 -25.86 12.17
CA LEU A 425 -30.07 -26.42 12.40
C LEU A 425 -30.20 -26.97 13.83
N SER A 426 -29.21 -27.75 14.31
CA SER A 426 -29.23 -28.26 15.68
C SER A 426 -29.13 -27.16 16.74
N GLY A 427 -28.54 -26.00 16.41
CA GLY A 427 -28.52 -24.82 17.27
C GLY A 427 -29.90 -24.17 17.35
N SER A 428 -30.52 -23.92 16.20
CA SER A 428 -31.87 -23.36 16.10
C SER A 428 -32.94 -24.28 16.73
N GLU A 429 -32.82 -25.60 16.58
CA GLU A 429 -33.70 -26.57 17.26
C GLU A 429 -33.55 -26.52 18.78
N LYS A 430 -32.33 -26.36 19.32
CA LYS A 430 -32.09 -26.22 20.76
C LYS A 430 -32.67 -24.90 21.30
N GLU A 431 -32.48 -23.81 20.57
CA GLU A 431 -33.06 -22.49 20.89
C GLU A 431 -34.59 -22.54 20.85
N GLN A 432 -35.18 -23.15 19.82
CA GLN A 432 -36.63 -23.35 19.71
C GLN A 432 -37.17 -24.23 20.84
N MET A 433 -36.46 -25.30 21.24
CA MET A 433 -36.84 -26.11 22.39
C MET A 433 -36.73 -25.35 23.72
N ALA A 434 -35.70 -24.52 23.90
CA ALA A 434 -35.56 -23.66 25.08
C ALA A 434 -36.74 -22.65 25.18
N LEU A 435 -37.08 -21.98 24.08
CA LEU A 435 -38.25 -21.11 23.99
C LEU A 435 -39.57 -21.85 24.26
N VAL A 436 -39.70 -23.11 23.83
CA VAL A 436 -40.87 -23.95 24.15
C VAL A 436 -40.94 -24.27 25.65
N PHE A 437 -39.81 -24.53 26.32
CA PHE A 437 -39.78 -24.71 27.78
C PHE A 437 -40.10 -23.41 28.53
N GLU A 438 -39.55 -22.27 28.13
CA GLU A 438 -39.88 -20.96 28.72
C GLU A 438 -41.37 -20.63 28.53
N MET A 439 -41.92 -20.83 27.32
CA MET A 439 -43.35 -20.69 27.05
C MET A 439 -44.22 -21.65 27.86
N GLN A 440 -43.71 -22.81 28.28
CA GLN A 440 -44.42 -23.72 29.17
C GLN A 440 -44.33 -23.26 30.63
N GLU A 441 -43.16 -22.85 31.12
CA GLU A 441 -43.03 -22.32 32.48
C GLU A 441 -43.92 -21.08 32.68
N LEU A 442 -43.93 -20.15 31.72
CA LEU A 442 -44.82 -18.99 31.73
C LEU A 442 -46.32 -19.37 31.72
N ARG A 443 -46.69 -20.50 31.10
CA ARG A 443 -48.07 -21.04 31.19
C ARG A 443 -48.36 -21.61 32.56
N GLU A 444 -47.45 -22.39 33.14
CA GLU A 444 -47.60 -22.97 34.48
C GLU A 444 -47.65 -21.86 35.56
N GLN A 445 -46.88 -20.79 35.40
CA GLN A 445 -46.98 -19.58 36.24
C GLN A 445 -48.34 -18.87 36.08
N LEU A 446 -48.86 -18.71 34.86
CA LEU A 446 -50.18 -18.12 34.61
C LEU A 446 -51.34 -19.00 35.12
N GLU A 447 -51.23 -20.31 35.01
CA GLU A 447 -52.22 -21.27 35.51
C GLU A 447 -52.22 -21.29 37.04
N LYS A 448 -51.03 -21.32 37.68
CA LYS A 448 -50.87 -21.14 39.13
C LYS A 448 -51.46 -19.83 39.63
N LEU A 449 -51.18 -18.71 38.96
CA LEU A 449 -51.73 -17.40 39.34
C LEU A 449 -53.26 -17.32 39.10
N THR A 450 -53.79 -18.10 38.16
CA THR A 450 -55.24 -18.29 37.97
C THR A 450 -55.84 -19.12 39.11
N GLN A 451 -55.18 -20.21 39.53
CA GLN A 451 -55.60 -21.00 40.69
C GLN A 451 -55.55 -20.17 41.99
N GLU A 452 -54.46 -19.43 42.25
CA GLU A 452 -54.34 -18.55 43.43
C GLU A 452 -55.44 -17.49 43.46
N LYS A 453 -55.84 -16.95 42.30
CA LYS A 453 -56.97 -16.04 42.15
C LYS A 453 -58.31 -16.74 42.41
N GLU A 454 -58.52 -17.96 41.92
CA GLU A 454 -59.75 -18.73 42.17
C GLU A 454 -59.86 -19.16 43.64
N GLU A 455 -58.75 -19.55 44.27
CA GLU A 455 -58.66 -19.79 45.71
C GLU A 455 -58.92 -18.52 46.52
N ALA A 456 -58.37 -17.36 46.12
CA ALA A 456 -58.68 -16.07 46.76
C ALA A 456 -60.17 -15.69 46.64
N VAL A 457 -60.79 -15.94 45.48
CA VAL A 457 -62.24 -15.74 45.28
C VAL A 457 -63.06 -16.75 46.08
N SER A 458 -62.63 -18.01 46.17
CA SER A 458 -63.25 -19.05 46.98
C SER A 458 -63.17 -18.70 48.47
N ASN A 459 -62.01 -18.28 48.96
CA ASN A 459 -61.79 -17.80 50.32
C ASN A 459 -62.60 -16.54 50.63
N TYR A 460 -62.76 -15.62 49.68
CA TYR A 460 -63.64 -14.45 49.84
C TYR A 460 -65.13 -14.84 49.90
N ASN A 461 -65.58 -15.76 49.04
CA ASN A 461 -66.94 -16.28 49.07
C ASN A 461 -67.22 -17.04 50.37
N SER A 462 -66.29 -17.87 50.81
CA SER A 462 -66.34 -18.58 52.09
C SER A 462 -66.34 -17.60 53.26
N LEU A 463 -65.52 -16.56 53.24
CA LEU A 463 -65.55 -15.50 54.27
C LEU A 463 -66.91 -14.80 54.28
N ARG A 464 -67.46 -14.41 53.12
CA ARG A 464 -68.83 -13.85 53.03
C ARG A 464 -69.85 -14.82 53.63
N GLU A 465 -69.81 -16.10 53.26
CA GLU A 465 -70.73 -17.12 53.76
C GLU A 465 -70.58 -17.38 55.27
N THR A 466 -69.37 -17.30 55.82
CA THR A 466 -69.15 -17.31 57.29
C THR A 466 -69.64 -16.04 57.97
N MET A 467 -69.60 -14.87 57.32
CA MET A 467 -70.18 -13.64 57.86
C MET A 467 -71.72 -13.65 57.76
N GLU A 468 -72.29 -14.20 56.70
CA GLU A 468 -73.73 -14.41 56.53
C GLU A 468 -74.27 -15.46 57.52
N THR A 469 -73.54 -16.56 57.76
CA THR A 469 -73.89 -17.52 58.81
C THR A 469 -73.66 -16.95 60.20
N LEU A 470 -72.59 -16.21 60.49
CA LEU A 470 -72.45 -15.50 61.77
C LEU A 470 -73.56 -14.47 62.00
N GLN A 471 -74.02 -13.77 60.95
CA GLN A 471 -75.16 -12.86 61.04
C GLN A 471 -76.47 -13.61 61.30
N ALA A 472 -76.68 -14.76 60.65
CA ALA A 472 -77.82 -15.63 60.90
C ALA A 472 -77.76 -16.24 62.31
N GLU A 473 -76.61 -16.74 62.75
CA GLU A 473 -76.35 -17.32 64.07
C GLU A 473 -76.44 -16.29 65.19
N LEU A 474 -76.09 -15.02 64.97
CA LEU A 474 -76.34 -13.96 65.96
C LEU A 474 -77.84 -13.68 66.12
N GLY A 475 -78.60 -13.68 65.01
CA GLY A 475 -80.05 -13.60 65.05
C GLY A 475 -80.71 -14.84 65.67
N GLU A 476 -80.21 -16.03 65.36
CA GLU A 476 -80.74 -17.30 65.85
C GLU A 476 -80.27 -17.59 67.28
N SER A 477 -79.12 -17.09 67.73
CA SER A 477 -78.62 -17.16 69.11
C SER A 477 -79.44 -16.26 70.04
N ALA A 478 -79.84 -15.07 69.58
CA ALA A 478 -80.87 -14.28 70.29
C ALA A 478 -82.20 -15.07 70.43
N GLY A 479 -82.54 -15.89 69.43
CA GLY A 479 -83.65 -16.85 69.51
C GLY A 479 -83.39 -18.04 70.45
N LYS A 480 -82.21 -18.65 70.40
CA LYS A 480 -81.84 -19.88 71.12
C LYS A 480 -81.53 -19.63 72.59
N ILE A 481 -80.98 -18.47 72.98
CA ILE A 481 -80.93 -18.03 74.37
C ILE A 481 -82.36 -17.95 74.96
N SER A 482 -83.35 -17.62 74.14
CA SER A 482 -84.77 -17.63 74.51
C SER A 482 -85.43 -19.03 74.50
N GLN A 483 -84.68 -20.10 74.20
CA GLN A 483 -85.22 -21.45 73.95
C GLN A 483 -84.43 -22.61 74.62
N GLU A 484 -83.12 -22.47 74.86
CA GLU A 484 -82.29 -23.44 75.59
C GLU A 484 -82.66 -23.54 77.07
N PHE A 485 -83.17 -22.44 77.64
CA PHE A 485 -83.78 -22.40 78.98
C PHE A 485 -84.86 -23.48 79.15
N GLU A 486 -85.57 -23.82 78.07
CA GLU A 486 -86.65 -24.81 78.07
C GLU A 486 -86.15 -26.24 77.76
N SER A 487 -85.06 -26.37 76.98
CA SER A 487 -84.59 -27.64 76.39
C SER A 487 -83.54 -28.40 77.20
N MET A 488 -82.79 -27.76 78.10
CA MET A 488 -81.80 -28.40 78.99
C MET A 488 -82.38 -29.53 79.88
N LYS A 489 -83.71 -29.65 79.90
CA LYS A 489 -84.56 -30.57 80.64
C LYS A 489 -84.63 -32.01 80.08
N GLN A 490 -84.16 -32.27 78.84
CA GLN A 490 -84.42 -33.55 78.14
C GLN A 490 -83.22 -34.48 77.90
N GLN A 491 -81.97 -34.03 78.07
CA GLN A 491 -80.78 -34.77 77.62
C GLN A 491 -80.41 -36.04 78.45
N GLN A 492 -81.20 -36.43 79.44
CA GLN A 492 -80.82 -37.45 80.43
C GLN A 492 -81.15 -38.91 80.05
N ALA A 493 -81.55 -39.20 78.80
CA ALA A 493 -82.24 -40.46 78.46
C ALA A 493 -81.55 -41.37 77.40
N SER A 494 -80.49 -40.93 76.71
CA SER A 494 -80.04 -41.58 75.46
C SER A 494 -79.02 -42.73 75.65
N ASP A 495 -78.12 -42.61 76.63
CA ASP A 495 -76.79 -43.25 76.57
C ASP A 495 -76.77 -44.78 76.76
N VAL A 496 -77.88 -45.39 77.19
CA VAL A 496 -77.94 -46.80 77.60
C VAL A 496 -77.96 -47.78 76.41
N SER A 497 -78.35 -47.34 75.22
CA SER A 497 -78.67 -48.25 74.10
C SER A 497 -77.45 -48.82 73.35
N GLN A 498 -76.37 -48.03 73.18
CA GLN A 498 -75.32 -48.35 72.20
C GLN A 498 -74.38 -49.51 72.56
N LEU A 499 -74.32 -49.92 73.83
CA LEU A 499 -73.27 -50.83 74.32
C LEU A 499 -73.46 -52.32 73.96
N GLN A 500 -74.68 -52.76 73.62
CA GLN A 500 -74.96 -54.19 73.46
C GLN A 500 -74.77 -54.74 72.03
N GLN A 501 -74.64 -53.89 71.01
CA GLN A 501 -74.66 -54.33 69.61
C GLN A 501 -73.29 -54.69 69.02
N LYS A 502 -72.19 -54.07 69.50
CA LYS A 502 -70.85 -54.20 68.90
C LYS A 502 -70.21 -55.58 69.03
N LEU A 503 -70.60 -56.40 70.01
CA LEU A 503 -69.88 -57.63 70.39
C LEU A 503 -69.98 -58.79 69.39
N ARG A 504 -70.89 -58.72 68.39
CA ARG A 504 -71.09 -59.83 67.43
C ARG A 504 -70.35 -59.70 66.10
N ALA A 505 -69.82 -58.52 65.75
CA ALA A 505 -69.19 -58.31 64.44
C ALA A 505 -67.76 -58.89 64.35
N ALA A 506 -66.96 -58.69 65.40
CA ALA A 506 -65.51 -58.90 65.39
C ALA A 506 -65.01 -60.35 65.20
N PHE A 507 -65.90 -61.36 65.18
CA PHE A 507 -65.51 -62.76 64.98
C PHE A 507 -65.43 -63.18 63.51
N ASN A 508 -66.04 -62.45 62.58
CA ASN A 508 -66.10 -62.85 61.16
C ASN A 508 -64.93 -62.31 60.31
N GLU A 509 -64.27 -61.23 60.75
CA GLU A 509 -63.23 -60.53 59.97
C GLU A 509 -61.88 -61.27 59.96
N LYS A 510 -61.65 -62.13 60.98
CA LYS A 510 -60.36 -62.77 61.23
C LYS A 510 -59.88 -63.65 60.07
N ASP A 511 -60.75 -64.49 59.51
CA ASP A 511 -60.32 -65.58 58.64
C ASP A 511 -60.02 -65.09 57.20
N VAL A 512 -60.61 -63.97 56.77
CA VAL A 512 -60.32 -63.31 55.48
C VAL A 512 -58.91 -62.69 55.45
N LEU A 513 -58.43 -62.20 56.59
CA LEU A 513 -57.10 -61.59 56.70
C LEU A 513 -55.98 -62.61 56.47
N LEU A 514 -56.18 -63.88 56.84
CA LEU A 514 -55.14 -64.90 56.77
C LEU A 514 -54.74 -65.26 55.33
N GLU A 515 -55.71 -65.36 54.43
CA GLU A 515 -55.48 -65.68 53.02
C GLU A 515 -54.88 -64.47 52.25
N THR A 516 -55.21 -63.25 52.69
CA THR A 516 -54.63 -62.00 52.16
C THR A 516 -53.12 -61.91 52.42
N VAL A 517 -52.64 -62.36 53.58
CA VAL A 517 -51.21 -62.34 53.95
C VAL A 517 -50.36 -63.21 53.02
N ASN A 518 -50.80 -64.42 52.70
CA ASN A 518 -50.03 -65.34 51.84
C ASN A 518 -49.80 -64.76 50.43
N CYS A 519 -50.82 -64.11 49.85
CA CYS A 519 -50.73 -63.47 48.52
C CYS A 519 -49.84 -62.20 48.50
N LEU A 520 -49.64 -61.56 49.66
CA LEU A 520 -48.67 -60.47 49.81
C LEU A 520 -47.24 -61.01 49.91
N GLN A 521 -47.03 -62.19 50.51
CA GLN A 521 -45.69 -62.73 50.76
C GLN A 521 -44.95 -63.10 49.46
N GLU A 522 -45.61 -63.73 48.48
CA GLU A 522 -45.01 -63.97 47.15
C GLU A 522 -44.64 -62.66 46.40
N LYS A 523 -45.37 -61.57 46.65
CA LYS A 523 -45.08 -60.26 46.03
C LYS A 523 -43.87 -59.59 46.67
N VAL A 524 -43.65 -59.76 47.97
CA VAL A 524 -42.47 -59.25 48.68
C VAL A 524 -41.19 -59.93 48.18
N GLU A 525 -41.21 -61.25 47.95
CA GLU A 525 -40.06 -61.96 47.36
C GLU A 525 -39.76 -61.50 45.92
N LYS A 526 -40.77 -61.15 45.13
CA LYS A 526 -40.56 -60.57 43.79
C LYS A 526 -39.99 -59.16 43.84
N LEU A 527 -40.42 -58.32 44.79
CA LEU A 527 -39.91 -56.96 44.95
C LEU A 527 -38.44 -56.93 45.38
N SER A 528 -37.99 -57.89 46.20
CA SER A 528 -36.59 -57.93 46.66
C SER A 528 -35.57 -58.17 45.53
N SER A 529 -35.98 -58.81 44.43
CA SER A 529 -35.11 -58.99 43.26
C SER A 529 -34.83 -57.69 42.49
N ASN A 530 -35.71 -56.70 42.59
CA ASN A 530 -35.58 -55.42 41.86
C ASN A 530 -34.83 -54.35 42.67
N GLN A 531 -34.49 -54.65 43.94
CA GLN A 531 -33.79 -53.74 44.86
C GLN A 531 -32.46 -53.23 44.26
N LEU A 532 -31.69 -54.11 43.60
CA LEU A 532 -30.40 -53.78 42.98
C LEU A 532 -30.53 -52.83 41.79
N GLU A 533 -31.52 -53.01 40.91
CA GLU A 533 -31.77 -52.07 39.80
C GLU A 533 -32.19 -50.69 40.32
N ILE A 534 -33.00 -50.64 41.39
CA ILE A 534 -33.41 -49.39 42.04
C ILE A 534 -32.21 -48.67 42.65
N GLU A 535 -31.29 -49.39 43.29
CA GLU A 535 -30.08 -48.81 43.90
C GLU A 535 -29.05 -48.36 42.84
N GLU A 536 -28.90 -49.08 41.72
CA GLU A 536 -28.04 -48.66 40.60
C GLU A 536 -28.64 -47.47 39.82
N LEU A 537 -29.97 -47.43 39.63
CA LEU A 537 -30.66 -46.27 39.08
C LEU A 537 -30.54 -45.05 40.00
N LYS A 538 -30.66 -45.25 41.32
CA LYS A 538 -30.48 -44.17 42.29
C LYS A 538 -29.07 -43.58 42.22
N TYR A 539 -28.02 -44.41 42.19
CA TYR A 539 -26.65 -43.92 42.03
C TYR A 539 -26.44 -43.12 40.71
N LYS A 540 -27.14 -43.50 39.63
CA LYS A 540 -27.13 -42.74 38.37
C LYS A 540 -27.88 -41.40 38.48
N ILE A 541 -29.00 -41.36 39.20
CA ILE A 541 -29.74 -40.11 39.50
C ILE A 541 -28.88 -39.18 40.36
N ASP A 542 -28.30 -39.68 41.44
CA ASP A 542 -27.46 -38.90 42.37
C ASP A 542 -26.26 -38.27 41.62
N ARG A 543 -25.61 -39.01 40.72
CA ARG A 543 -24.54 -38.47 39.85
C ARG A 543 -25.05 -37.41 38.87
N LEU A 544 -26.13 -37.69 38.13
CA LEU A 544 -26.70 -36.72 37.19
C LEU A 544 -27.17 -35.43 37.90
N GLN A 545 -27.55 -35.53 39.17
CA GLN A 545 -27.88 -34.37 40.01
C GLN A 545 -26.62 -33.59 40.43
N GLU A 546 -25.49 -34.25 40.69
CA GLU A 546 -24.19 -33.62 40.93
C GLU A 546 -23.63 -32.95 39.67
N ASP A 547 -23.74 -33.60 38.50
CA ASP A 547 -23.41 -33.05 37.19
C ASP A 547 -24.26 -31.80 36.88
N ASN A 548 -25.59 -31.89 37.08
CA ASN A 548 -26.52 -30.76 36.91
C ASN A 548 -26.21 -29.59 37.85
N ASN A 549 -25.93 -29.85 39.14
CA ASN A 549 -25.54 -28.81 40.09
C ASN A 549 -24.25 -28.10 39.64
N THR A 550 -23.28 -28.85 39.14
CA THR A 550 -22.03 -28.31 38.58
C THR A 550 -22.29 -27.44 37.34
N MET A 551 -23.18 -27.88 36.45
CA MET A 551 -23.57 -27.13 35.27
C MET A 551 -24.34 -25.84 35.63
N ILE A 552 -25.25 -25.88 36.60
CA ILE A 552 -25.95 -24.71 37.16
C ILE A 552 -24.95 -23.73 37.78
N SER A 553 -23.93 -24.20 38.52
CA SER A 553 -22.87 -23.33 39.03
C SER A 553 -22.06 -22.65 37.92
N SER A 554 -21.78 -23.35 36.82
CA SER A 554 -21.11 -22.77 35.65
C SER A 554 -21.98 -21.77 34.89
N ILE A 555 -23.30 -22.00 34.79
CA ILE A 555 -24.26 -21.05 34.21
C ILE A 555 -24.34 -19.79 35.08
N ASN A 556 -24.53 -19.92 36.40
CA ASN A 556 -24.53 -18.78 37.32
C ASN A 556 -23.24 -17.95 37.24
N GLN A 557 -22.08 -18.60 37.08
CA GLN A 557 -20.80 -17.90 36.89
C GLN A 557 -20.77 -17.13 35.55
N LYS A 558 -21.29 -17.71 34.47
CA LYS A 558 -21.43 -17.03 33.18
C LYS A 558 -22.39 -15.84 33.26
N ASP A 559 -23.55 -16.00 33.90
CA ASP A 559 -24.54 -14.93 34.07
C ASP A 559 -23.99 -13.74 34.87
N ILE A 560 -23.10 -13.99 35.84
CA ILE A 560 -22.36 -12.93 36.53
C ILE A 560 -21.43 -12.22 35.53
N THR A 561 -20.62 -12.95 34.75
CA THR A 561 -19.72 -12.31 33.76
C THR A 561 -20.47 -11.59 32.62
N VAL A 562 -21.66 -12.06 32.24
CA VAL A 562 -22.53 -11.37 31.27
C VAL A 562 -23.04 -10.07 31.87
N ARG A 563 -23.53 -10.07 33.11
CA ARG A 563 -24.01 -8.86 33.80
C ARG A 563 -22.90 -7.83 34.00
N GLU A 564 -21.69 -8.28 34.34
CA GLU A 564 -20.51 -7.40 34.37
C GLU A 564 -20.16 -6.79 33.01
N LEU A 565 -20.42 -7.49 31.89
CA LEU A 565 -20.24 -6.97 30.55
C LEU A 565 -21.37 -6.01 30.15
N GLU A 566 -22.61 -6.28 30.55
CA GLU A 566 -23.74 -5.36 30.38
C GLU A 566 -23.51 -4.04 31.14
N GLU A 567 -23.05 -4.11 32.39
CA GLU A 567 -22.67 -2.92 33.18
C GLU A 567 -21.52 -2.14 32.52
N LYS A 568 -20.49 -2.82 32.00
CA LYS A 568 -19.40 -2.18 31.23
C LYS A 568 -19.92 -1.54 29.94
N ILE A 569 -20.87 -2.16 29.23
CA ILE A 569 -21.50 -1.59 28.03
C ILE A 569 -22.31 -0.33 28.39
N ILE A 570 -23.03 -0.32 29.52
CA ILE A 570 -23.74 0.87 30.01
C ILE A 570 -22.75 2.01 30.31
N VAL A 571 -21.68 1.73 31.07
CA VAL A 571 -20.65 2.72 31.41
C VAL A 571 -19.97 3.27 30.14
N LEU A 572 -19.62 2.41 29.18
CA LEU A 572 -19.06 2.84 27.90
C LEU A 572 -20.06 3.64 27.05
N THR A 573 -21.36 3.33 27.12
CA THR A 573 -22.41 4.08 26.41
C THR A 573 -22.59 5.47 27.02
N ASP A 574 -22.55 5.57 28.35
CA ASP A 574 -22.60 6.84 29.08
C ASP A 574 -21.35 7.69 28.79
N GLN A 575 -20.15 7.11 28.84
CA GLN A 575 -18.89 7.78 28.47
C GLN A 575 -18.90 8.25 27.01
N ASN A 576 -19.38 7.44 26.06
CA ASN A 576 -19.50 7.85 24.65
C ASN A 576 -20.50 9.00 24.45
N ARG A 577 -21.60 9.03 25.20
CA ARG A 577 -22.54 10.17 25.20
C ARG A 577 -21.88 11.44 25.74
N ASP A 578 -21.09 11.32 26.80
CA ASP A 578 -20.47 12.49 27.44
C ASP A 578 -19.31 13.02 26.58
N ILE A 579 -18.50 12.16 25.97
CA ILE A 579 -17.54 12.52 24.91
C ILE A 579 -18.25 13.20 23.71
N LEU A 580 -19.43 12.71 23.30
CA LEU A 580 -20.22 13.34 22.23
C LEU A 580 -20.72 14.74 22.62
N ASN A 581 -21.06 14.96 23.90
CA ASN A 581 -21.38 16.29 24.42
C ASN A 581 -20.16 17.21 24.43
N ASP A 582 -19.00 16.73 24.88
CA ASP A 582 -17.75 17.50 24.87
C ASP A 582 -17.32 17.87 23.44
N VAL A 583 -17.37 16.93 22.49
CA VAL A 583 -17.11 17.19 21.06
C VAL A 583 -18.09 18.24 20.49
N LYS A 584 -19.34 18.24 20.93
CA LYS A 584 -20.32 19.26 20.55
C LYS A 584 -19.99 20.63 21.16
N CYS A 585 -19.65 20.69 22.44
CA CYS A 585 -19.24 21.93 23.11
C CYS A 585 -17.94 22.50 22.53
N LEU A 586 -16.95 21.67 22.19
CA LEU A 586 -15.75 22.07 21.45
C LEU A 586 -16.09 22.55 20.02
N GLY A 587 -17.12 21.99 19.39
CA GLY A 587 -17.65 22.47 18.11
C GLY A 587 -18.26 23.88 18.21
N GLU A 588 -19.06 24.12 19.24
CA GLU A 588 -19.67 25.43 19.56
C GLU A 588 -18.57 26.45 19.95
N GLU A 589 -17.60 26.06 20.79
CA GLU A 589 -16.44 26.89 21.13
C GLU A 589 -15.64 27.26 19.87
N ARG A 590 -15.34 26.29 18.99
CA ARG A 590 -14.65 26.54 17.73
C ARG A 590 -15.42 27.51 16.82
N GLU A 591 -16.75 27.48 16.82
CA GLU A 591 -17.56 28.46 16.08
C GLU A 591 -17.45 29.86 16.71
N THR A 592 -17.47 30.00 18.05
CA THR A 592 -17.22 31.29 18.71
C THR A 592 -15.80 31.82 18.50
N LEU A 593 -14.79 30.94 18.49
CA LEU A 593 -13.40 31.28 18.18
C LEU A 593 -13.25 31.70 16.71
N GLN A 594 -13.96 31.04 15.79
CA GLN A 594 -13.99 31.43 14.38
C GLN A 594 -14.69 32.79 14.18
N GLU A 595 -15.77 33.08 14.92
CA GLU A 595 -16.46 34.37 14.85
C GLU A 595 -15.65 35.51 15.47
N THR A 596 -15.00 35.28 16.62
CA THR A 596 -14.07 36.26 17.21
C THR A 596 -12.84 36.48 16.33
N CYS A 597 -12.31 35.45 15.66
CA CYS A 597 -11.25 35.64 14.64
C CYS A 597 -11.69 36.54 13.48
N LYS A 598 -12.95 36.45 13.00
CA LYS A 598 -13.49 37.39 12.01
C LYS A 598 -13.55 38.82 12.56
N GLN A 599 -13.99 38.98 13.81
CA GLN A 599 -14.09 40.29 14.47
C GLN A 599 -12.71 40.92 14.69
N GLU A 600 -11.71 40.14 15.13
CA GLU A 600 -10.32 40.62 15.21
C GLU A 600 -9.73 40.90 13.82
N GLN A 601 -10.08 40.13 12.78
CA GLN A 601 -9.65 40.42 11.41
C GLN A 601 -10.26 41.75 10.88
N VAL A 602 -11.50 42.09 11.27
CA VAL A 602 -12.09 43.42 11.00
C VAL A 602 -11.35 44.50 11.78
N LYS A 603 -11.10 44.33 13.09
CA LYS A 603 -10.31 45.28 13.89
C LYS A 603 -8.90 45.48 13.35
N ILE A 604 -8.26 44.45 12.82
CA ILE A 604 -6.94 44.56 12.17
C ILE A 604 -7.02 45.40 10.89
N GLN A 605 -8.11 45.34 10.13
CA GLN A 605 -8.34 46.22 8.97
C GLN A 605 -8.62 47.67 9.41
N GLU A 606 -9.41 47.87 10.47
CA GLU A 606 -9.66 49.19 11.07
C GLU A 606 -8.36 49.82 11.61
N LEU A 607 -7.57 49.05 12.36
CA LEU A 607 -6.26 49.48 12.89
C LEU A 607 -5.23 49.72 11.78
N GLN A 608 -5.23 48.94 10.70
CA GLN A 608 -4.40 49.23 9.52
C GLN A 608 -4.81 50.56 8.88
N GLN A 609 -6.12 50.85 8.80
CA GLN A 609 -6.61 52.13 8.29
C GLN A 609 -6.27 53.30 9.23
N GLU A 610 -6.33 53.12 10.55
CA GLU A 610 -5.84 54.11 11.53
C GLU A 610 -4.32 54.33 11.42
N VAL A 611 -3.54 53.26 11.23
CA VAL A 611 -2.09 53.33 10.98
C VAL A 611 -1.78 54.07 9.68
N ASP A 612 -2.54 53.85 8.60
CA ASP A 612 -2.35 54.56 7.34
C ASP A 612 -2.71 56.05 7.46
N VAL A 613 -3.75 56.40 8.23
CA VAL A 613 -4.09 57.80 8.58
C VAL A 613 -3.02 58.43 9.50
N ALA A 614 -2.50 57.68 10.47
CA ALA A 614 -1.42 58.13 11.34
C ALA A 614 -0.09 58.32 10.57
N ASN A 615 0.18 57.48 9.56
CA ASN A 615 1.31 57.62 8.66
C ASN A 615 1.16 58.87 7.77
N GLN A 616 -0.04 59.15 7.24
CA GLN A 616 -0.32 60.42 6.54
C GLN A 616 -0.10 61.61 7.47
N TYR A 617 -0.68 61.59 8.68
CA TYR A 617 -0.50 62.66 9.66
C TYR A 617 0.97 62.82 10.09
N SER A 618 1.73 61.74 10.21
CA SER A 618 3.16 61.78 10.53
C SER A 618 4.00 62.34 9.38
N ASN A 619 3.59 62.13 8.12
CA ASN A 619 4.23 62.76 6.96
C ASN A 619 3.93 64.27 6.90
N ASP A 620 2.68 64.67 7.12
CA ASP A 620 2.26 66.07 7.29
C ASP A 620 3.01 66.76 8.45
N LEU A 621 3.18 66.06 9.56
CA LEU A 621 3.90 66.57 10.73
C LEU A 621 5.40 66.66 10.44
N LYS A 622 5.98 65.68 9.73
CA LYS A 622 7.38 65.73 9.29
C LYS A 622 7.62 66.91 8.36
N GLN A 623 6.76 67.13 7.36
CA GLN A 623 6.86 68.30 6.48
C GLN A 623 6.78 69.61 7.28
N LYS A 624 5.86 69.71 8.25
CA LYS A 624 5.77 70.87 9.16
C LYS A 624 7.01 71.02 10.05
N VAL A 625 7.63 69.92 10.48
CA VAL A 625 8.89 69.95 11.23
C VAL A 625 10.06 70.38 10.34
N GLU A 626 10.09 70.00 9.06
CA GLU A 626 11.08 70.47 8.09
C GLU A 626 10.89 71.98 7.82
N GLU A 627 9.66 72.46 7.55
CA GLU A 627 9.33 73.90 7.44
C GLU A 627 9.68 74.70 8.71
N LEU A 628 9.37 74.16 9.89
CA LEU A 628 9.69 74.81 11.17
C LEU A 628 11.19 74.77 11.47
N THR A 629 11.91 73.74 11.01
CA THR A 629 13.38 73.66 11.12
C THR A 629 14.04 74.68 10.22
N GLU A 630 13.54 74.86 8.99
CA GLU A 630 14.01 75.90 8.08
C GLU A 630 13.78 77.30 8.67
N ARG A 631 12.57 77.62 9.15
CA ARG A 631 12.30 78.87 9.89
C ARG A 631 13.10 79.02 11.18
N LEU A 632 13.48 77.90 11.83
CA LEU A 632 14.31 77.93 13.04
C LEU A 632 15.80 78.13 12.71
N TYR A 633 16.26 77.72 11.52
CA TYR A 633 17.56 78.14 10.98
C TYR A 633 17.56 79.63 10.64
N GLU A 634 16.51 80.16 9.98
CA GLU A 634 16.34 81.61 9.75
C GLU A 634 16.30 82.41 11.07
N ALA A 635 15.58 81.89 12.07
CA ALA A 635 15.53 82.49 13.40
C ALA A 635 16.87 82.36 14.15
N LEU A 636 17.66 81.31 13.90
CA LEU A 636 19.00 81.15 14.49
C LEU A 636 20.03 82.07 13.85
N THR A 637 19.99 82.30 12.54
CA THR A 637 20.88 83.30 11.90
C THR A 637 20.53 84.70 12.38
N SER A 638 19.23 85.06 12.42
CA SER A 638 18.80 86.33 13.01
C SER A 638 19.09 86.43 14.52
N LYS A 639 19.00 85.32 15.28
CA LYS A 639 19.45 85.29 16.68
C LYS A 639 20.96 85.47 16.80
N GLY A 640 21.76 85.00 15.84
CA GLY A 640 23.20 85.25 15.77
C GLY A 640 23.54 86.73 15.58
N GLU A 641 22.82 87.41 14.68
CA GLU A 641 22.91 88.87 14.48
C GLU A 641 22.50 89.63 15.76
N ASN A 642 21.38 89.25 16.38
CA ASN A 642 20.93 89.83 17.64
C ASN A 642 21.86 89.49 18.83
N ALA A 643 22.56 88.35 18.80
CA ALA A 643 23.55 87.98 19.79
C ALA A 643 24.84 88.81 19.65
N GLN A 644 25.30 89.10 18.43
CA GLN A 644 26.36 90.10 18.21
C GLN A 644 25.95 91.49 18.71
N MET A 645 24.69 91.88 18.50
CA MET A 645 24.16 93.15 19.00
C MET A 645 24.08 93.18 20.54
N LEU A 646 23.68 92.06 21.16
CA LEU A 646 23.70 91.90 22.61
C LEU A 646 25.13 91.86 23.17
N GLU A 647 26.10 91.22 22.52
CA GLU A 647 27.50 91.21 22.95
C GLU A 647 28.10 92.63 22.90
N GLN A 648 27.69 93.48 21.95
CA GLN A 648 28.04 94.90 21.94
C GLN A 648 27.40 95.68 23.10
N LEU A 649 26.13 95.42 23.42
CA LEU A 649 25.44 96.03 24.57
C LEU A 649 25.98 95.51 25.90
N GLU A 650 26.34 94.24 26.01
CA GLU A 650 26.87 93.62 27.21
C GLU A 650 28.30 94.11 27.49
N LYS A 651 29.11 94.39 26.45
CA LYS A 651 30.38 95.11 26.60
C LYS A 651 30.20 96.57 27.07
N GLN A 652 29.11 97.23 26.69
CA GLN A 652 28.75 98.56 27.23
C GLN A 652 28.28 98.46 28.69
N ILE A 653 27.49 97.42 29.03
CA ILE A 653 27.06 97.15 30.41
C ILE A 653 28.26 96.76 31.26
N GLU A 654 29.21 95.96 30.78
CA GLU A 654 30.45 95.67 31.52
C GLU A 654 31.29 96.93 31.75
N SER A 655 31.38 97.88 30.81
CA SER A 655 32.02 99.16 31.12
C SER A 655 31.27 99.91 32.23
N LEU A 656 29.94 100.02 32.13
CA LEU A 656 29.12 100.68 33.16
C LEU A 656 29.13 99.94 34.50
N VAL A 657 29.33 98.63 34.52
CA VAL A 657 29.48 97.80 35.73
C VAL A 657 30.88 97.96 36.30
N ARG A 658 31.94 98.01 35.48
CA ARG A 658 33.29 98.37 35.95
C ARG A 658 33.35 99.79 36.50
N ASP A 659 32.66 100.74 35.86
CA ASP A 659 32.50 102.12 36.37
C ASP A 659 31.72 102.12 37.70
N LYS A 660 30.65 101.32 37.81
CA LYS A 660 29.85 101.15 39.05
C LYS A 660 30.64 100.44 40.16
N GLU A 661 31.48 99.47 39.84
CA GLU A 661 32.33 98.76 40.80
C GLU A 661 33.50 99.63 41.25
N GLN A 662 34.05 100.46 40.36
CA GLN A 662 34.99 101.51 40.71
C GLN A 662 34.34 102.52 41.67
N LEU A 663 33.16 103.06 41.33
CA LEU A 663 32.35 103.91 42.23
C LEU A 663 31.95 103.19 43.54
N SER A 664 31.68 101.89 43.51
CA SER A 664 31.32 101.12 44.71
C SER A 664 32.54 100.80 45.57
N SER A 665 33.73 100.69 44.99
CA SER A 665 34.99 100.59 45.72
C SER A 665 35.35 101.94 46.35
N GLU A 666 35.08 103.05 45.66
CA GLU A 666 35.22 104.42 46.15
C GLU A 666 34.24 104.69 47.31
N VAL A 667 32.99 104.24 47.20
CA VAL A 667 32.00 104.23 48.30
C VAL A 667 32.41 103.29 49.44
N TYR A 668 33.13 102.19 49.17
CA TYR A 668 33.65 101.32 50.23
C TYR A 668 34.82 101.97 50.97
N THR A 669 35.75 102.63 50.27
CA THR A 669 36.80 103.44 50.90
C THR A 669 36.22 104.61 51.69
N LEU A 670 35.21 105.32 51.16
CA LEU A 670 34.49 106.37 51.88
C LEU A 670 33.69 105.83 53.08
N ARG A 671 33.29 104.55 53.07
CA ARG A 671 32.68 103.86 54.23
C ARG A 671 33.70 103.48 55.29
N GLU A 672 34.87 102.95 54.92
CA GLU A 672 35.95 102.71 55.89
C GLU A 672 36.54 104.02 56.43
N GLU A 673 36.62 105.09 55.62
CA GLU A 673 36.95 106.43 56.13
C GLU A 673 35.87 106.96 57.08
N ASN A 674 34.58 106.79 56.79
CA ASN A 674 33.51 107.10 57.75
C ASN A 674 33.62 106.27 59.05
N LYS A 675 33.98 104.99 58.94
CA LYS A 675 34.15 104.07 60.08
C LYS A 675 35.36 104.45 60.92
N LYS A 676 36.45 104.91 60.28
CA LYS A 676 37.62 105.52 60.90
C LYS A 676 37.29 106.85 61.58
N HIS A 677 36.43 107.68 60.98
CA HIS A 677 35.86 108.88 61.62
C HIS A 677 34.93 108.55 62.79
N ILE A 678 34.19 107.43 62.74
CA ILE A 678 33.43 106.91 63.89
C ILE A 678 34.38 106.42 64.99
N GLN A 679 35.54 105.87 64.64
CA GLN A 679 36.57 105.47 65.59
C GLN A 679 37.24 106.69 66.27
N GLU A 680 37.60 107.73 65.51
CA GLU A 680 38.03 109.03 66.03
C GLU A 680 36.95 109.73 66.88
N LYS A 681 35.66 109.48 66.59
CA LYS A 681 34.53 109.97 67.41
C LYS A 681 34.32 109.12 68.68
N GLY A 682 34.76 107.86 68.67
CA GLY A 682 34.75 106.98 69.85
C GLY A 682 35.67 107.47 70.96
N GLU A 683 36.78 108.11 70.61
CA GLU A 683 37.75 108.71 71.55
C GLU A 683 37.19 109.94 72.31
N LEU A 684 35.96 110.39 71.98
CA LEU A 684 35.18 111.37 72.76
C LEU A 684 33.88 110.79 73.36
N SER A 685 33.69 109.47 73.28
CA SER A 685 32.63 108.75 74.00
C SER A 685 33.19 107.68 74.94
N GLU A 686 34.46 107.82 75.35
CA GLU A 686 35.03 107.21 76.58
C GLU A 686 34.41 107.83 77.87
N GLU A 687 33.11 108.14 77.81
CA GLU A 687 32.27 108.61 78.92
C GLU A 687 31.17 107.58 79.23
N LEU A 688 31.43 106.27 79.06
CA LEU A 688 30.67 105.23 79.78
C LEU A 688 31.38 103.89 80.06
N GLU A 689 32.72 103.83 80.04
CA GLU A 689 33.45 102.78 80.77
C GLU A 689 34.45 103.38 81.77
N LYS A 690 33.96 104.35 82.56
CA LYS A 690 34.76 105.02 83.61
C LYS A 690 34.06 105.21 84.95
N THR A 691 33.19 104.26 85.29
CA THR A 691 32.85 103.89 86.68
C THR A 691 32.93 102.36 86.80
N THR A 692 34.12 101.77 86.80
CA THR A 692 35.01 101.54 87.97
C THR A 692 34.41 100.69 89.09
N SER A 693 35.14 99.65 89.47
CA SER A 693 34.83 98.74 90.58
C SER A 693 35.58 99.12 91.87
N GLU A 694 34.84 99.52 92.90
CA GLU A 694 35.25 99.51 94.32
C GLU A 694 34.01 99.03 95.12
N LYS A 695 34.00 98.09 96.07
CA LYS A 695 35.00 97.38 96.92
C LYS A 695 35.28 98.01 98.30
N ASP A 696 34.96 97.24 99.34
CA ASP A 696 35.28 97.41 100.78
C ASP A 696 34.74 98.69 101.49
N GLY A 697 34.78 98.73 102.84
CA GLY A 697 34.64 100.00 103.58
C GLY A 697 33.69 100.08 104.80
N CYS A 698 33.58 99.03 105.61
CA CYS A 698 32.94 98.96 106.94
C CYS A 698 32.79 100.24 107.82
N LEU A 699 31.73 100.22 108.66
CA LEU A 699 31.57 100.88 109.99
C LEU A 699 31.24 102.41 110.02
N VAL A 700 30.04 102.85 110.45
CA VAL A 700 29.48 102.95 111.85
C VAL A 700 29.73 104.34 112.47
N LEU A 701 28.76 105.04 113.08
CA LEU A 701 28.11 104.71 114.36
C LEU A 701 26.80 105.52 114.59
N LYS A 702 25.83 104.93 115.34
CA LYS A 702 24.73 105.59 116.13
C LYS A 702 23.65 106.37 115.33
N GLU A 703 22.39 106.46 115.77
CA GLU A 703 21.74 106.02 117.03
C GLU A 703 20.24 105.71 116.81
N GLN A 704 19.73 104.62 117.40
CA GLN A 704 18.32 104.15 117.44
C GLN A 704 17.70 103.70 116.09
N SER A 705 16.74 102.76 116.06
CA SER A 705 16.07 102.05 117.17
C SER A 705 16.19 100.53 117.07
N GLU A 706 16.51 99.90 118.21
CA GLU A 706 16.28 98.47 118.43
C GLU A 706 14.77 98.18 118.39
N SER A 707 14.36 96.99 117.88
CA SER A 707 12.96 96.51 118.02
C SER A 707 12.77 95.03 117.69
N LEU A 708 13.25 94.56 116.52
CA LEU A 708 12.73 93.33 115.89
C LEU A 708 13.71 92.14 115.78
N GLU A 709 15.01 92.31 116.00
CA GLU A 709 16.01 91.24 115.84
C GLU A 709 16.15 90.37 117.11
N LYS A 710 15.05 89.81 117.62
CA LYS A 710 15.10 88.92 118.80
C LYS A 710 13.96 87.91 118.97
N LYS A 711 13.22 87.57 117.90
CA LYS A 711 11.95 86.81 118.03
C LYS A 711 11.70 85.58 117.15
N LEU A 712 12.49 85.31 116.10
CA LEU A 712 12.25 84.14 115.21
C LEU A 712 13.46 83.24 114.95
N GLN A 713 14.54 83.38 115.74
CA GLN A 713 15.71 82.49 115.72
C GLN A 713 15.44 81.13 116.44
N MET A 714 14.24 80.58 116.25
CA MET A 714 13.83 79.23 116.71
C MET A 714 13.05 78.44 115.64
N MET A 715 12.64 79.05 114.52
CA MET A 715 11.77 78.42 113.53
C MET A 715 12.51 77.56 112.49
N THR A 716 13.85 77.61 112.46
CA THR A 716 14.67 76.95 111.43
C THR A 716 14.97 75.48 111.70
N ALA A 717 14.64 74.92 112.87
CA ALA A 717 15.03 73.56 113.26
C ALA A 717 14.03 72.45 112.82
N GLU A 718 12.76 72.78 112.57
CA GLU A 718 11.74 71.77 112.20
C GLU A 718 11.65 71.53 110.68
N LYS A 719 12.18 72.45 109.87
CA LYS A 719 12.09 72.39 108.40
C LYS A 719 12.88 71.21 107.80
N ASP A 720 14.10 71.02 108.28
CA ASP A 720 15.07 70.14 107.60
C ASP A 720 14.74 68.64 107.80
N HIS A 721 14.02 68.28 108.86
CA HIS A 721 13.61 66.90 109.11
C HIS A 721 12.50 66.44 108.16
N ILE A 722 11.55 67.32 107.80
CA ILE A 722 10.44 67.02 106.88
C ILE A 722 10.97 66.79 105.46
N SER A 723 11.98 67.55 105.02
CA SER A 723 12.59 67.40 103.68
C SER A 723 13.12 65.99 103.46
N THR A 724 13.79 65.40 104.45
CA THR A 724 14.38 64.05 104.36
C THR A 724 13.36 62.90 104.32
N LEU A 725 12.10 63.12 104.70
CA LEU A 725 11.04 62.10 104.57
C LEU A 725 10.39 62.14 103.18
N LEU A 726 10.16 63.34 102.65
CA LEU A 726 9.50 63.54 101.35
C LEU A 726 10.31 62.95 100.18
N GLU A 727 11.64 63.16 100.18
CA GLU A 727 12.54 62.65 99.12
C GLU A 727 12.54 61.11 99.04
N ASN A 728 12.41 60.41 100.18
CA ASN A 728 12.40 58.95 100.22
C ASN A 728 11.10 58.35 99.67
N GLU A 729 9.94 58.93 99.98
CA GLU A 729 8.66 58.47 99.43
C GLU A 729 8.56 58.79 97.92
N GLN A 730 9.05 59.95 97.50
CA GLN A 730 9.10 60.35 96.09
C GLN A 730 10.03 59.45 95.24
N MET A 731 11.13 58.92 95.82
CA MET A 731 12.00 57.94 95.15
C MET A 731 11.31 56.57 94.98
N HIS A 732 10.49 56.14 95.94
CA HIS A 732 9.74 54.89 95.82
C HIS A 732 8.61 54.97 94.78
N THR A 733 7.83 56.06 94.79
CA THR A 733 6.72 56.26 93.83
C THR A 733 7.22 56.39 92.39
N SER A 734 8.34 57.08 92.17
CA SER A 734 8.97 57.18 90.85
C SER A 734 9.49 55.82 90.35
N LEU A 735 10.12 55.01 91.20
CA LEU A 735 10.59 53.66 90.82
C LEU A 735 9.44 52.74 90.37
N VAL A 736 8.31 52.75 91.09
CA VAL A 736 7.11 51.98 90.71
C VAL A 736 6.54 52.48 89.39
N ARG A 737 6.48 53.81 89.19
CA ARG A 737 6.02 54.41 87.92
C ARG A 737 6.90 53.97 86.74
N THR A 738 8.23 54.03 86.87
CA THR A 738 9.15 53.58 85.81
C THR A 738 9.00 52.09 85.48
N GLN A 739 8.77 51.23 86.48
CA GLN A 739 8.53 49.79 86.24
C GLN A 739 7.20 49.53 85.51
N LEU A 740 6.14 50.28 85.81
CA LEU A 740 4.86 50.19 85.09
C LEU A 740 4.97 50.70 83.65
N TYR A 741 5.66 51.82 83.41
CA TYR A 741 5.92 52.32 82.05
C TYR A 741 6.68 51.30 81.20
N HIS A 742 7.78 50.74 81.71
CA HIS A 742 8.54 49.70 81.01
C HIS A 742 7.68 48.47 80.68
N LEU A 743 6.75 48.08 81.55
CA LEU A 743 5.87 46.93 81.31
C LEU A 743 4.85 47.21 80.18
N VAL A 744 4.33 48.44 80.07
CA VAL A 744 3.39 48.85 79.00
C VAL A 744 4.14 49.07 77.67
N GLU A 745 5.33 49.66 77.72
CA GLU A 745 6.21 49.87 76.56
C GLU A 745 6.68 48.53 75.95
N GLN A 746 7.09 47.57 76.79
CA GLN A 746 7.45 46.21 76.37
C GLN A 746 6.26 45.39 75.82
N VAL A 747 5.03 45.88 76.04
CA VAL A 747 3.77 45.33 75.51
C VAL A 747 3.31 46.08 74.23
N GLY A 748 4.07 47.08 73.78
CA GLY A 748 3.83 47.76 72.49
C GLY A 748 2.65 48.75 72.49
N PHE A 749 2.18 49.17 73.66
CA PHE A 749 1.05 50.11 73.75
C PHE A 749 1.54 51.56 73.83
N SER A 750 1.46 52.29 72.71
CA SER A 750 1.88 53.69 72.62
C SER A 750 1.00 54.61 73.47
N ILE A 751 1.48 54.98 74.66
CA ILE A 751 0.92 56.09 75.44
C ILE A 751 1.21 57.39 74.66
N SER A 752 0.18 58.15 74.31
CA SER A 752 0.32 59.42 73.60
C SER A 752 0.91 60.50 74.52
N ASP A 753 1.83 61.31 74.00
CA ASP A 753 2.37 62.49 74.68
C ASP A 753 1.30 63.60 74.80
N SER A 754 0.40 63.45 75.77
CA SER A 754 -0.55 64.48 76.22
C SER A 754 -0.42 64.65 77.73
N ASP A 755 -0.35 65.91 78.16
CA ASP A 755 0.26 66.38 79.42
C ASP A 755 -0.61 66.19 80.67
N GLU A 756 -1.10 64.96 80.91
CA GLU A 756 -1.85 64.57 82.11
C GLU A 756 -1.09 63.53 82.94
N GLU A 757 -0.94 63.78 84.25
CA GLU A 757 -0.29 62.84 85.17
C GLU A 757 -1.17 61.61 85.44
N TYR A 758 -0.93 60.52 84.68
CA TYR A 758 -1.55 59.23 84.96
C TYR A 758 -1.17 58.72 86.36
N ASP A 759 -2.14 58.69 87.26
CA ASP A 759 -2.03 58.04 88.57
C ASP A 759 -1.64 56.55 88.42
N SER A 760 -0.86 56.05 89.39
CA SER A 760 -0.30 54.70 89.38
C SER A 760 -1.39 53.62 89.32
N LEU A 761 -2.59 53.90 89.85
CA LEU A 761 -3.74 53.01 89.78
C LEU A 761 -4.28 52.86 88.35
N ASN A 762 -4.25 53.92 87.54
CA ASN A 762 -4.68 53.90 86.14
C ASN A 762 -3.67 53.17 85.26
N LEU A 763 -2.36 53.41 85.46
CA LEU A 763 -1.30 52.66 84.78
C LEU A 763 -1.40 51.15 85.07
N LEU A 764 -1.65 50.76 86.33
CA LEU A 764 -1.84 49.36 86.71
C LEU A 764 -3.10 48.75 86.07
N LYS A 765 -4.18 49.53 85.92
CA LYS A 765 -5.41 49.08 85.25
C LYS A 765 -5.15 48.84 83.75
N ILE A 766 -4.51 49.79 83.06
CA ILE A 766 -4.15 49.67 81.64
C ILE A 766 -3.26 48.43 81.42
N ALA A 767 -2.24 48.22 82.26
CA ALA A 767 -1.36 47.05 82.18
C ALA A 767 -2.12 45.71 82.31
N ASN A 768 -3.09 45.61 83.23
CA ASN A 768 -3.95 44.42 83.36
C ASN A 768 -4.90 44.23 82.16
N GLU A 769 -5.40 45.32 81.59
CA GLU A 769 -6.31 45.31 80.44
C GLU A 769 -5.57 44.87 79.16
N CYS A 770 -4.34 45.34 78.96
CA CYS A 770 -3.43 44.85 77.92
C CYS A 770 -3.02 43.37 78.13
N LEU A 771 -2.66 42.97 79.36
CA LEU A 771 -2.36 41.56 79.69
C LEU A 771 -3.56 40.61 79.47
N SER A 772 -4.78 41.12 79.56
CA SER A 772 -5.99 40.35 79.27
C SER A 772 -6.16 40.17 77.75
N LYS A 773 -5.96 41.23 76.96
CA LYS A 773 -5.98 41.16 75.49
C LYS A 773 -4.91 40.22 74.93
N ILE A 774 -3.67 40.27 75.43
CA ILE A 774 -2.61 39.34 75.00
C ILE A 774 -3.03 37.87 75.18
N LYS A 775 -3.75 37.53 76.26
CA LYS A 775 -4.23 36.16 76.47
C LYS A 775 -5.37 35.78 75.51
N GLU A 776 -6.25 36.72 75.22
CA GLU A 776 -7.33 36.54 74.24
C GLU A 776 -6.75 36.36 72.82
N GLU A 777 -5.77 37.18 72.44
CA GLU A 777 -5.00 37.07 71.19
C GLU A 777 -4.17 35.78 71.13
N GLN A 778 -3.57 35.31 72.23
CA GLN A 778 -2.89 34.01 72.27
C GLN A 778 -3.85 32.84 72.06
N CYS A 779 -5.03 32.86 72.66
CA CYS A 779 -6.08 31.86 72.39
C CYS A 779 -6.52 31.88 70.92
N TYR A 780 -6.71 33.08 70.35
CA TYR A 780 -7.10 33.25 68.94
C TYR A 780 -5.99 32.79 67.98
N ALA A 781 -4.72 33.04 68.32
CA ALA A 781 -3.56 32.59 67.57
C ALA A 781 -3.40 31.06 67.60
N LEU A 782 -3.63 30.42 68.76
CA LEU A 782 -3.65 28.95 68.87
C LEU A 782 -4.77 28.34 68.04
N GLN A 783 -5.99 28.91 68.11
CA GLN A 783 -7.11 28.46 67.28
C GLN A 783 -6.80 28.62 65.77
N LYS A 784 -6.20 29.74 65.36
CA LYS A 784 -5.75 29.93 63.97
C LYS A 784 -4.60 29.02 63.57
N GLN A 785 -3.72 28.62 64.49
CA GLN A 785 -2.67 27.65 64.22
C GLN A 785 -3.26 26.24 63.99
N GLU A 786 -4.28 25.84 64.75
CA GLU A 786 -5.00 24.57 64.54
C GLU A 786 -5.81 24.58 63.22
N GLU A 787 -6.43 25.71 62.89
CA GLU A 787 -7.10 25.94 61.60
C GLU A 787 -6.10 25.88 60.42
N VAL A 788 -4.91 26.48 60.55
CA VAL A 788 -3.83 26.37 59.55
C VAL A 788 -3.33 24.92 59.40
N ILE A 789 -3.16 24.17 60.49
CA ILE A 789 -2.72 22.76 60.43
C ILE A 789 -3.77 21.87 59.76
N SER A 790 -5.07 22.11 60.00
CA SER A 790 -6.15 21.37 59.34
C SER A 790 -6.29 21.74 57.86
N LEU A 791 -6.19 23.03 57.50
CA LEU A 791 -6.15 23.48 56.11
C LEU A 791 -4.93 22.92 55.37
N GLN A 792 -3.75 22.89 56.01
CA GLN A 792 -2.54 22.35 55.40
C GLN A 792 -2.69 20.85 55.10
N ARG A 793 -3.28 20.06 56.01
CA ARG A 793 -3.59 18.65 55.75
C ARG A 793 -4.58 18.46 54.60
N VAL A 794 -5.57 19.35 54.46
CA VAL A 794 -6.50 19.33 53.32
C VAL A 794 -5.79 19.68 52.01
N VAL A 795 -4.84 20.62 52.02
CA VAL A 795 -4.00 20.93 50.85
C VAL A 795 -3.10 19.75 50.49
N GLU A 796 -2.47 19.09 51.47
CA GLU A 796 -1.66 17.88 51.27
C GLU A 796 -2.51 16.74 50.65
N GLN A 797 -3.72 16.51 51.17
CA GLN A 797 -4.65 15.51 50.64
C GLN A 797 -5.13 15.83 49.21
N LEU A 798 -5.52 17.08 48.93
CA LEU A 798 -5.91 17.52 47.59
C LEU A 798 -4.74 17.46 46.60
N GLN A 799 -3.50 17.69 47.06
CA GLN A 799 -2.30 17.58 46.25
C GLN A 799 -1.97 16.12 45.93
N GLU A 800 -2.18 15.19 46.86
CA GLU A 800 -2.06 13.74 46.61
C GLU A 800 -3.15 13.23 45.65
N GLU A 801 -4.41 13.64 45.85
CA GLU A 801 -5.55 13.28 45.00
C GLU A 801 -5.37 13.79 43.56
N ASN A 802 -4.99 15.05 43.39
CA ASN A 802 -4.65 15.61 42.07
C ASN A 802 -3.42 14.92 41.45
N SER A 803 -2.42 14.55 42.27
CA SER A 803 -1.28 13.75 41.81
C SER A 803 -1.67 12.31 41.42
N ALA A 804 -2.78 11.76 41.93
CA ALA A 804 -3.35 10.49 41.50
C ALA A 804 -4.12 10.65 40.17
N GLN A 805 -5.01 11.65 40.07
CA GLN A 805 -5.74 11.97 38.84
C GLN A 805 -4.79 12.29 37.67
N HIS A 806 -3.70 13.03 37.91
CA HIS A 806 -2.66 13.27 36.90
C HIS A 806 -1.89 12.01 36.47
N ARG A 807 -1.80 10.97 37.32
CA ARG A 807 -1.24 9.66 36.92
C ARG A 807 -2.24 8.86 36.11
N GLU A 808 -3.51 8.83 36.53
CA GLU A 808 -4.61 8.16 35.84
C GLU A 808 -4.83 8.73 34.43
N HIS A 809 -5.00 10.05 34.30
CA HIS A 809 -5.10 10.72 33.00
C HIS A 809 -3.86 10.48 32.13
N ARG A 810 -2.66 10.37 32.71
CA ARG A 810 -1.43 10.07 31.94
C ARG A 810 -1.41 8.62 31.44
N SER A 811 -1.93 7.65 32.21
CA SER A 811 -2.13 6.28 31.71
C SER A 811 -3.14 6.29 30.57
N LEU A 812 -4.32 6.88 30.80
CA LEU A 812 -5.40 6.94 29.81
C LEU A 812 -4.97 7.59 28.48
N ILE A 813 -4.16 8.66 28.54
CA ILE A 813 -3.55 9.27 27.35
C ILE A 813 -2.57 8.30 26.64
N GLN A 814 -1.75 7.56 27.38
CA GLN A 814 -0.87 6.54 26.79
C GLN A 814 -1.65 5.38 26.19
N ASP A 815 -2.78 4.99 26.79
CA ASP A 815 -3.62 3.89 26.33
C ASP A 815 -4.39 4.29 25.06
N PHE A 816 -4.97 5.49 25.00
CA PHE A 816 -5.50 6.06 23.76
C PHE A 816 -4.42 6.26 22.68
N GLU A 817 -3.17 6.58 23.04
CA GLU A 817 -2.09 6.71 22.06
C GLU A 817 -1.62 5.35 21.51
N LYS A 818 -1.69 4.27 22.30
CA LYS A 818 -1.52 2.89 21.81
C LYS A 818 -2.65 2.52 20.85
N GLU A 819 -3.90 2.72 21.25
CA GLU A 819 -5.09 2.44 20.42
C GLU A 819 -5.04 3.18 19.08
N LYS A 820 -4.69 4.48 19.10
CA LYS A 820 -4.50 5.32 17.90
C LYS A 820 -3.32 4.88 17.01
N ASN A 821 -2.36 4.12 17.53
CA ASN A 821 -1.30 3.50 16.73
C ASN A 821 -1.78 2.18 16.13
N LEU A 822 -2.44 1.31 16.91
CA LEU A 822 -3.05 0.07 16.41
C LEU A 822 -4.08 0.33 15.31
N LEU A 823 -5.01 1.26 15.51
CA LEU A 823 -5.99 1.68 14.49
C LEU A 823 -5.35 2.30 13.24
N ARG A 824 -4.10 2.81 13.33
CA ARG A 824 -3.35 3.28 12.16
C ARG A 824 -2.69 2.11 11.43
N GLU A 825 -2.13 1.16 12.16
CA GLU A 825 -1.53 -0.06 11.61
C GLU A 825 -2.60 -0.93 10.92
N GLU A 826 -3.80 -1.05 11.49
CA GLU A 826 -4.96 -1.69 10.85
C GLU A 826 -5.42 -0.93 9.59
N LEU A 827 -5.49 0.41 9.63
CA LEU A 827 -5.86 1.22 8.46
C LEU A 827 -4.81 1.12 7.34
N GLU A 828 -3.53 1.15 7.68
CA GLU A 828 -2.42 1.05 6.74
C GLU A 828 -2.30 -0.37 6.15
N GLY A 829 -2.61 -1.40 6.96
CA GLY A 829 -2.80 -2.77 6.50
C GLY A 829 -3.96 -2.91 5.52
N ALA A 830 -5.15 -2.42 5.87
CA ALA A 830 -6.34 -2.46 5.01
C ALA A 830 -6.18 -1.64 3.72
N LEU A 831 -5.43 -0.52 3.77
CA LEU A 831 -5.05 0.22 2.57
C LEU A 831 -4.05 -0.57 1.70
N SER A 832 -3.07 -1.24 2.31
CA SER A 832 -2.10 -2.08 1.60
C SER A 832 -2.75 -3.29 0.93
N GLU A 833 -3.70 -3.94 1.62
CA GLU A 833 -4.51 -5.05 1.08
C GLU A 833 -5.40 -4.55 -0.06
N LYS A 834 -6.07 -3.41 0.09
CA LYS A 834 -6.84 -2.77 -0.98
C LYS A 834 -5.96 -2.43 -2.20
N GLU A 835 -4.73 -1.95 -2.00
CA GLU A 835 -3.78 -1.68 -3.07
C GLU A 835 -3.22 -2.96 -3.71
N ALA A 836 -3.14 -4.08 -3.00
CA ALA A 836 -2.86 -5.39 -3.57
C ALA A 836 -4.04 -5.86 -4.44
N LEU A 837 -5.25 -5.94 -3.88
CA LEU A 837 -6.47 -6.34 -4.60
C LEU A 837 -6.75 -5.44 -5.82
N GLN A 838 -6.44 -4.14 -5.76
CA GLN A 838 -6.57 -3.25 -6.91
C GLN A 838 -5.53 -3.52 -8.01
N ARG A 839 -4.32 -3.98 -7.65
CA ARG A 839 -3.32 -4.48 -8.62
C ARG A 839 -3.79 -5.80 -9.23
N ASP A 840 -4.22 -6.76 -8.41
CA ASP A 840 -4.72 -8.07 -8.86
C ASP A 840 -5.89 -7.92 -9.85
N ILE A 841 -6.85 -7.03 -9.53
CA ILE A 841 -7.98 -6.70 -10.43
C ILE A 841 -7.49 -6.08 -11.74
N GLN A 842 -6.43 -5.27 -11.72
CA GLN A 842 -5.89 -4.67 -12.94
C GLN A 842 -5.07 -5.67 -13.76
N GLU A 843 -4.31 -6.57 -13.13
CA GLU A 843 -3.60 -7.66 -13.81
C GLU A 843 -4.59 -8.65 -14.43
N LEU A 844 -5.66 -9.01 -13.72
CA LEU A 844 -6.71 -9.90 -14.22
C LEU A 844 -7.49 -9.25 -15.38
N ARG A 845 -7.69 -7.92 -15.36
CA ARG A 845 -8.20 -7.16 -16.53
C ARG A 845 -7.21 -7.16 -17.70
N ASN A 846 -5.93 -6.96 -17.46
CA ASN A 846 -4.90 -6.97 -18.51
C ASN A 846 -4.80 -8.38 -19.15
N ALA A 847 -4.83 -9.43 -18.34
CA ALA A 847 -4.86 -10.82 -18.79
C ALA A 847 -6.14 -11.14 -19.59
N SER A 848 -7.30 -10.63 -19.16
CA SER A 848 -8.57 -10.77 -19.86
C SER A 848 -8.56 -10.09 -21.24
N GLU A 849 -8.08 -8.84 -21.34
CA GLU A 849 -7.99 -8.14 -22.62
C GLU A 849 -6.92 -8.76 -23.54
N LYS A 850 -5.78 -9.22 -22.99
CA LYS A 850 -4.79 -10.00 -23.74
C LYS A 850 -5.40 -11.30 -24.31
N THR A 851 -6.09 -12.07 -23.48
CA THR A 851 -6.81 -13.30 -23.89
C THR A 851 -7.87 -12.98 -24.95
N ARG A 852 -8.56 -11.84 -24.85
CA ARG A 852 -9.53 -11.39 -25.85
C ARG A 852 -8.87 -11.05 -27.18
N ILE A 853 -7.75 -10.33 -27.18
CA ILE A 853 -6.98 -10.01 -28.40
C ILE A 853 -6.48 -11.29 -29.05
N GLU A 854 -5.89 -12.20 -28.28
CA GLU A 854 -5.44 -13.52 -28.76
C GLU A 854 -6.59 -14.34 -29.37
N ASN A 855 -7.80 -14.29 -28.79
CA ASN A 855 -9.00 -14.90 -29.38
C ASN A 855 -9.47 -14.20 -30.67
N GLN A 856 -9.33 -12.87 -30.79
CA GLN A 856 -9.65 -12.15 -32.03
C GLN A 856 -8.64 -12.49 -33.14
N ASP A 857 -7.35 -12.60 -32.82
CA ASP A 857 -6.31 -13.01 -33.76
C ASP A 857 -6.47 -14.47 -34.19
N LEU A 858 -6.83 -15.37 -33.26
CA LEU A 858 -7.16 -16.77 -33.58
C LEU A 858 -8.40 -16.88 -34.47
N LEU A 859 -9.43 -16.05 -34.26
CA LEU A 859 -10.60 -15.98 -35.13
C LEU A 859 -10.21 -15.49 -36.54
N ALA A 860 -9.42 -14.42 -36.65
CA ALA A 860 -8.95 -13.90 -37.92
C ALA A 860 -8.10 -14.92 -38.70
N ASN A 861 -7.18 -15.62 -38.03
CA ASN A 861 -6.41 -16.72 -38.62
C ASN A 861 -7.32 -17.89 -39.07
N THR A 862 -8.34 -18.23 -38.29
CA THR A 862 -9.30 -19.29 -38.63
C THR A 862 -10.14 -18.89 -39.86
N GLU A 863 -10.52 -17.62 -39.97
CA GLU A 863 -11.26 -17.08 -41.11
C GLU A 863 -10.37 -17.02 -42.37
N GLU A 864 -9.10 -16.63 -42.25
CA GLU A 864 -8.13 -16.66 -43.36
C GLU A 864 -7.86 -18.10 -43.84
N ILE A 865 -7.68 -19.06 -42.92
CA ILE A 865 -7.54 -20.48 -43.26
C ILE A 865 -8.81 -21.00 -43.95
N SER A 866 -9.99 -20.58 -43.49
CA SER A 866 -11.27 -20.96 -44.12
C SER A 866 -11.40 -20.38 -45.54
N GLN A 867 -10.97 -19.13 -45.77
CA GLN A 867 -10.94 -18.53 -47.10
C GLN A 867 -9.93 -19.23 -48.02
N LYS A 868 -8.73 -19.59 -47.51
CA LYS A 868 -7.74 -20.38 -48.26
C LYS A 868 -8.28 -21.76 -48.64
N LEU A 869 -8.97 -22.45 -47.72
CA LEU A 869 -9.63 -23.73 -48.01
C LEU A 869 -10.72 -23.58 -49.07
N ALA A 870 -11.58 -22.56 -49.00
CA ALA A 870 -12.60 -22.29 -50.01
C ALA A 870 -12.00 -21.97 -51.40
N LEU A 871 -10.85 -21.29 -51.45
CA LEU A 871 -10.10 -21.07 -52.70
C LEU A 871 -9.52 -22.38 -53.25
N TYR A 872 -8.99 -23.27 -52.40
CA TYR A 872 -8.51 -24.58 -52.84
C TYR A 872 -9.66 -25.51 -53.30
N GLU A 873 -10.80 -25.54 -52.59
CA GLU A 873 -11.99 -26.25 -53.06
C GLU A 873 -12.47 -25.71 -54.42
N SER A 874 -12.44 -24.38 -54.60
CA SER A 874 -12.78 -23.74 -55.87
C SER A 874 -11.82 -24.17 -56.99
N GLN A 875 -10.50 -24.16 -56.75
CA GLN A 875 -9.52 -24.64 -57.73
C GLN A 875 -9.68 -26.14 -58.06
N ILE A 876 -9.95 -26.99 -57.06
CA ILE A 876 -10.19 -28.43 -57.28
C ILE A 876 -11.46 -28.63 -58.12
N GLN A 877 -12.53 -27.89 -57.84
CA GLN A 877 -13.79 -27.95 -58.58
C GLN A 877 -13.68 -27.34 -60.00
N GLU A 878 -12.76 -26.40 -60.22
CA GLU A 878 -12.47 -25.83 -61.53
C GLU A 878 -11.58 -26.77 -62.37
N GLN A 879 -10.57 -27.41 -61.76
CA GLN A 879 -9.79 -28.48 -62.41
C GLN A 879 -10.68 -29.66 -62.82
N GLN A 880 -11.66 -30.06 -62.00
CA GLN A 880 -12.63 -31.10 -62.34
C GLN A 880 -13.57 -30.74 -63.50
N LYS A 881 -13.71 -29.46 -63.86
CA LYS A 881 -14.49 -29.00 -65.03
C LYS A 881 -13.69 -28.95 -66.33
N GLY A 882 -12.37 -29.19 -66.30
CA GLY A 882 -11.48 -29.13 -67.47
C GLY A 882 -11.39 -30.40 -68.32
N SER A 883 -12.31 -31.35 -68.18
CA SER A 883 -12.13 -32.75 -68.63
C SER A 883 -12.31 -33.01 -70.14
N GLU A 884 -12.81 -32.06 -70.94
CA GLU A 884 -13.08 -32.24 -72.39
C GLU A 884 -11.87 -32.83 -73.15
N LYS A 885 -10.65 -32.43 -72.77
CA LYS A 885 -9.41 -32.88 -73.42
C LYS A 885 -9.07 -34.36 -73.20
N GLN A 886 -9.63 -35.02 -72.19
CA GLN A 886 -9.34 -36.43 -71.92
C GLN A 886 -10.25 -37.36 -72.73
N ASP A 887 -11.52 -36.97 -72.93
CA ASP A 887 -12.45 -37.71 -73.79
C ASP A 887 -12.06 -37.54 -75.28
N ASP A 888 -11.65 -36.35 -75.71
CA ASP A 888 -11.06 -36.12 -77.05
C ASP A 888 -9.81 -37.00 -77.28
N LEU A 889 -8.92 -37.13 -76.29
CA LEU A 889 -7.72 -37.98 -76.42
C LEU A 889 -8.09 -39.46 -76.54
N ASN A 890 -9.06 -39.93 -75.74
CA ASN A 890 -9.56 -41.30 -75.80
C ASN A 890 -10.22 -41.61 -77.14
N PHE A 891 -11.06 -40.70 -77.65
CA PHE A 891 -11.70 -40.84 -78.96
C PHE A 891 -10.67 -40.90 -80.10
N ILE A 892 -9.65 -40.04 -80.08
CA ILE A 892 -8.57 -40.05 -81.06
C ILE A 892 -7.72 -41.33 -80.94
N LEU A 893 -7.48 -41.84 -79.73
CA LEU A 893 -6.78 -43.11 -79.52
C LEU A 893 -7.58 -44.31 -80.04
N GLU A 894 -8.88 -44.38 -79.77
CA GLU A 894 -9.75 -45.47 -80.24
C GLU A 894 -9.94 -45.44 -81.77
N GLN A 895 -10.05 -44.23 -82.36
CA GLN A 895 -9.99 -44.06 -83.82
C GLN A 895 -8.65 -44.56 -84.39
N LYS A 896 -7.52 -44.28 -83.73
CA LYS A 896 -6.20 -44.70 -84.21
C LYS A 896 -5.93 -46.19 -84.00
N GLU A 897 -6.43 -46.80 -82.92
CA GLU A 897 -6.40 -48.25 -82.74
C GLU A 897 -7.24 -48.98 -83.80
N THR A 898 -8.42 -48.45 -84.15
CA THR A 898 -9.28 -49.06 -85.18
C THR A 898 -8.70 -48.89 -86.59
N GLU A 899 -8.12 -47.73 -86.92
CA GLU A 899 -7.32 -47.56 -88.15
C GLU A 899 -6.14 -48.54 -88.22
N LEU A 900 -5.37 -48.69 -87.13
CA LEU A 900 -4.20 -49.58 -87.07
C LEU A 900 -4.63 -51.06 -87.17
N ARG A 901 -5.80 -51.42 -86.62
CA ARG A 901 -6.40 -52.76 -86.77
C ARG A 901 -6.80 -53.04 -88.23
N ASN A 902 -7.49 -52.10 -88.88
CA ASN A 902 -7.83 -52.21 -90.30
C ASN A 902 -6.59 -52.33 -91.18
N VAL A 903 -5.57 -51.48 -91.00
CA VAL A 903 -4.31 -51.54 -91.76
C VAL A 903 -3.55 -52.86 -91.51
N LYS A 904 -3.66 -53.44 -90.31
CA LYS A 904 -3.08 -54.76 -89.98
C LYS A 904 -3.82 -55.91 -90.66
N ASP A 905 -5.14 -55.81 -90.79
CA ASP A 905 -5.96 -56.80 -91.50
C ASP A 905 -5.83 -56.67 -93.03
N GLU A 906 -5.64 -55.46 -93.54
CA GLU A 906 -5.23 -55.18 -94.92
C GLU A 906 -3.82 -55.72 -95.22
N LEU A 907 -2.84 -55.50 -94.35
CA LEU A 907 -1.49 -56.09 -94.48
C LEU A 907 -1.52 -57.62 -94.42
N SER A 908 -2.40 -58.19 -93.60
CA SER A 908 -2.61 -59.65 -93.54
C SER A 908 -3.22 -60.17 -94.85
N SER A 909 -4.17 -59.43 -95.42
CA SER A 909 -4.80 -59.74 -96.72
C SER A 909 -3.82 -59.61 -97.89
N LEU A 910 -3.00 -58.56 -97.89
CA LEU A 910 -1.97 -58.31 -98.91
C LEU A 910 -0.85 -59.35 -98.84
N LYS A 911 -0.46 -59.77 -97.62
CA LYS A 911 0.50 -60.86 -97.42
C LYS A 911 -0.02 -62.18 -98.00
N ASN A 912 -1.27 -62.54 -97.72
CA ASN A 912 -1.92 -63.73 -98.29
C ASN A 912 -2.02 -63.67 -99.83
N LEU A 913 -2.19 -62.47 -100.40
CA LEU A 913 -2.19 -62.28 -101.85
C LEU A 913 -0.78 -62.43 -102.46
N MET A 914 0.25 -61.91 -101.80
CA MET A 914 1.63 -61.94 -102.26
C MET A 914 2.28 -63.33 -102.17
N GLU A 915 1.79 -64.20 -101.28
CA GLU A 915 2.28 -65.57 -101.07
C GLU A 915 1.85 -66.56 -102.18
N THR A 916 1.14 -66.10 -103.23
CA THR A 916 0.63 -66.95 -104.34
C THR A 916 1.15 -66.59 -105.74
N MET A 917 2.10 -65.65 -105.88
CA MET A 917 2.59 -65.16 -107.18
C MET A 917 4.13 -65.14 -107.31
N THR A 918 4.77 -66.31 -107.46
CA THR A 918 6.19 -66.40 -107.87
C THR A 918 6.50 -67.69 -108.64
N GLU A 919 6.65 -67.62 -109.98
CA GLU A 919 7.65 -68.41 -110.75
C GLU A 919 7.71 -68.01 -112.26
N LYS A 920 8.88 -67.50 -112.71
CA LYS A 920 9.47 -67.54 -114.08
C LYS A 920 8.66 -66.87 -115.24
N THR A 921 9.25 -66.25 -116.26
CA THR A 921 10.38 -66.68 -117.12
C THR A 921 11.04 -65.48 -117.83
N ASP A 922 12.26 -65.64 -118.37
CA ASP A 922 13.15 -64.58 -118.89
C ASP A 922 12.90 -64.04 -120.32
N GLN A 923 13.70 -63.01 -120.67
CA GLN A 923 14.12 -62.52 -122.02
C GLN A 923 13.27 -61.48 -122.77
N GLN A 924 13.52 -60.18 -122.50
CA GLN A 924 13.60 -59.10 -123.52
C GLN A 924 14.33 -57.85 -122.98
N SER A 925 15.67 -57.91 -122.88
CA SER A 925 16.50 -56.97 -122.11
C SER A 925 17.43 -56.07 -122.96
N SER A 926 16.98 -54.85 -123.28
CA SER A 926 17.87 -53.73 -123.69
C SER A 926 17.14 -52.38 -123.80
N VAL A 927 15.95 -52.36 -124.39
CA VAL A 927 15.15 -51.11 -124.55
C VAL A 927 14.44 -50.74 -123.25
N ALA A 928 13.90 -51.73 -122.53
CA ALA A 928 13.25 -51.53 -121.23
C ALA A 928 14.20 -50.91 -120.19
N GLU A 929 15.47 -51.36 -120.13
CA GLU A 929 16.45 -50.88 -119.14
C GLU A 929 16.70 -49.37 -119.22
N LEU A 930 16.71 -48.78 -120.42
CA LEU A 930 16.90 -47.33 -120.57
C LEU A 930 15.68 -46.54 -120.10
N GLN A 931 14.47 -47.08 -120.33
CA GLN A 931 13.21 -46.45 -119.93
C GLN A 931 12.98 -46.58 -118.41
N GLU A 932 13.34 -47.73 -117.84
CA GLU A 932 13.42 -47.98 -116.40
C GLU A 932 14.45 -47.06 -115.72
N LYS A 933 15.63 -46.86 -116.32
CA LYS A 933 16.69 -46.00 -115.77
C LYS A 933 16.31 -44.51 -115.76
N ILE A 934 15.48 -44.06 -116.70
CA ILE A 934 14.86 -42.72 -116.65
C ILE A 934 13.84 -42.65 -115.50
N GLY A 935 12.91 -43.60 -115.42
CA GLY A 935 11.91 -43.64 -114.33
C GLY A 935 12.52 -43.76 -112.93
N MET A 936 13.65 -44.47 -112.80
CA MET A 936 14.44 -44.56 -111.58
C MET A 936 15.03 -43.21 -111.16
N LEU A 937 15.54 -42.40 -112.11
CA LEU A 937 16.08 -41.07 -111.84
C LEU A 937 14.99 -40.05 -111.51
N GLU A 938 13.84 -40.11 -112.17
CA GLU A 938 12.66 -39.29 -111.84
C GLU A 938 12.14 -39.61 -110.43
N LYS A 939 12.07 -40.92 -110.09
CA LYS A 939 11.68 -41.39 -108.75
C LYS A 939 12.70 -41.01 -107.69
N GLU A 940 14.01 -41.09 -107.96
CA GLU A 940 15.06 -40.65 -107.05
C GLU A 940 15.00 -39.12 -106.82
N SER A 941 14.66 -38.34 -107.85
CA SER A 941 14.43 -36.90 -107.74
C SER A 941 13.23 -36.57 -106.84
N ALA A 942 12.10 -37.25 -107.06
CA ALA A 942 10.91 -37.11 -106.20
C ALA A 942 11.22 -37.50 -104.74
N GLU A 943 11.92 -38.61 -104.50
CA GLU A 943 12.35 -39.03 -103.17
C GLU A 943 13.30 -38.01 -102.51
N LYS A 944 14.21 -37.38 -103.27
CA LYS A 944 15.09 -36.31 -102.74
C LYS A 944 14.28 -35.07 -102.33
N GLY A 945 13.27 -34.69 -103.12
CA GLY A 945 12.33 -33.62 -102.76
C GLY A 945 11.53 -33.95 -101.50
N GLU A 946 11.04 -35.18 -101.38
CA GLU A 946 10.30 -35.65 -100.20
C GLU A 946 11.19 -35.71 -98.94
N LYS A 947 12.42 -36.21 -99.07
CA LYS A 947 13.43 -36.24 -97.99
C LYS A 947 13.79 -34.81 -97.54
N LEU A 948 13.94 -33.86 -98.47
CA LEU A 948 14.18 -32.45 -98.15
C LEU A 948 13.01 -31.82 -97.37
N ASN A 949 11.76 -32.10 -97.77
CA ASN A 949 10.58 -31.63 -97.07
C ASN A 949 10.43 -32.26 -95.67
N LYS A 950 10.69 -33.57 -95.54
CA LYS A 950 10.75 -34.26 -94.24
C LYS A 950 11.82 -33.67 -93.32
N ILE A 951 13.01 -33.38 -93.84
CA ILE A 951 14.09 -32.69 -93.10
C ILE A 951 13.66 -31.29 -92.65
N LYS A 952 12.98 -30.50 -93.50
CA LYS A 952 12.41 -29.19 -93.10
C LYS A 952 11.39 -29.31 -91.97
N VAL A 953 10.47 -30.28 -92.05
CA VAL A 953 9.47 -30.51 -91.00
C VAL A 953 10.12 -30.93 -89.68
N VAL A 954 11.12 -31.83 -89.72
CA VAL A 954 11.90 -32.23 -88.54
C VAL A 954 12.66 -31.04 -87.95
N ALA A 955 13.31 -30.21 -88.77
CA ALA A 955 14.01 -29.01 -88.29
C ALA A 955 13.05 -27.98 -87.64
N VAL A 956 11.85 -27.80 -88.18
CA VAL A 956 10.82 -26.93 -87.58
C VAL A 956 10.26 -27.53 -86.29
N LYS A 957 10.08 -28.86 -86.21
CA LYS A 957 9.64 -29.54 -84.98
C LYS A 957 10.71 -29.45 -83.88
N ALA A 958 11.95 -29.83 -84.20
CA ALA A 958 13.08 -29.74 -83.27
C ALA A 958 13.32 -28.30 -82.78
N LYS A 959 13.13 -27.28 -83.65
CA LYS A 959 13.17 -25.88 -83.21
C LYS A 959 12.03 -25.55 -82.23
N LYS A 960 10.80 -25.99 -82.49
CA LYS A 960 9.67 -25.78 -81.57
C LYS A 960 9.87 -26.50 -80.23
N GLU A 961 10.43 -27.70 -80.24
CA GLU A 961 10.76 -28.48 -79.03
C GLU A 961 11.91 -27.82 -78.25
N LEU A 962 12.92 -27.26 -78.92
CA LEU A 962 14.00 -26.50 -78.28
C LEU A 962 13.51 -25.15 -77.72
N ASP A 963 12.64 -24.44 -78.44
CA ASP A 963 12.03 -23.19 -77.95
C ASP A 963 10.98 -23.43 -76.85
N ALA A 964 10.41 -24.64 -76.74
CA ALA A 964 9.60 -25.08 -75.59
C ALA A 964 10.48 -25.44 -74.39
N SER A 965 11.48 -26.30 -74.57
CA SER A 965 12.44 -26.69 -73.53
C SER A 965 13.20 -25.47 -72.96
N ARG A 966 13.49 -24.46 -73.78
CA ARG A 966 14.05 -23.17 -73.31
C ARG A 966 13.09 -22.41 -72.39
N LYS A 967 11.77 -22.49 -72.60
CA LYS A 967 10.77 -21.89 -71.71
C LYS A 967 10.64 -22.67 -70.41
N GLU A 968 10.58 -24.00 -70.49
CA GLU A 968 10.56 -24.90 -69.32
C GLU A 968 11.82 -24.70 -68.45
N MET A 969 12.99 -24.56 -69.06
CA MET A 969 14.24 -24.23 -68.36
C MET A 969 14.21 -22.83 -67.71
N GLN A 970 13.50 -21.86 -68.30
CA GLN A 970 13.35 -20.53 -67.72
C GLN A 970 12.39 -20.55 -66.53
N THR A 971 11.23 -21.22 -66.62
CA THR A 971 10.29 -21.37 -65.50
C THR A 971 10.90 -22.18 -64.36
N LEU A 972 11.58 -23.30 -64.65
CA LEU A 972 12.32 -24.08 -63.64
C LEU A 972 13.41 -23.24 -62.93
N LYS A 973 14.01 -22.27 -63.63
CA LYS A 973 14.98 -21.36 -63.01
C LYS A 973 14.30 -20.35 -62.09
N GLU A 974 13.15 -19.80 -62.50
CA GLU A 974 12.35 -18.86 -61.69
C GLU A 974 11.78 -19.55 -60.44
N GLU A 975 11.32 -20.81 -60.56
CA GLU A 975 10.92 -21.68 -59.45
C GLU A 975 12.09 -21.97 -58.50
N LEU A 976 13.30 -22.25 -59.03
CA LEU A 976 14.49 -22.52 -58.20
C LEU A 976 14.95 -21.25 -57.44
N GLU A 977 14.87 -20.07 -58.07
CA GLU A 977 15.15 -18.79 -57.40
C GLU A 977 14.13 -18.50 -56.28
N LEU A 978 12.84 -18.82 -56.50
CA LEU A 978 11.78 -18.75 -55.49
C LEU A 978 12.06 -19.69 -54.30
N VAL A 979 12.25 -20.99 -54.55
CA VAL A 979 12.57 -21.99 -53.52
C VAL A 979 13.84 -21.62 -52.73
N ARG A 980 14.83 -21.00 -53.39
CA ARG A 980 16.01 -20.46 -52.72
C ARG A 980 15.67 -19.35 -51.73
N SER A 981 14.83 -18.40 -52.14
CA SER A 981 14.37 -17.30 -51.28
C SER A 981 13.52 -17.79 -50.11
N GLU A 982 12.63 -18.76 -50.32
CA GLU A 982 11.85 -19.41 -49.26
C GLU A 982 12.76 -20.14 -48.26
N LYS A 983 13.76 -20.88 -48.76
CA LYS A 983 14.73 -21.59 -47.91
C LYS A 983 15.61 -20.63 -47.10
N ASP A 984 15.97 -19.47 -47.64
CA ASP A 984 16.73 -18.44 -46.92
C ASP A 984 15.84 -17.70 -45.89
N GLN A 985 14.57 -17.43 -46.21
CA GLN A 985 13.59 -16.87 -45.27
C GLN A 985 13.27 -17.83 -44.12
N LEU A 986 13.10 -19.13 -44.41
CA LEU A 986 12.92 -20.18 -43.41
C LEU A 986 14.16 -20.31 -42.52
N SER A 987 15.36 -20.19 -43.09
CA SER A 987 16.62 -20.21 -42.33
C SER A 987 16.78 -18.99 -41.40
N ALA A 988 16.19 -17.84 -41.73
CA ALA A 988 16.13 -16.69 -40.83
C ALA A 988 15.15 -16.95 -39.68
N SER A 989 13.91 -17.33 -39.99
CA SER A 989 12.88 -17.67 -38.99
C SER A 989 13.34 -18.76 -38.01
N MET A 990 13.99 -19.81 -38.50
CA MET A 990 14.55 -20.88 -37.68
C MET A 990 15.62 -20.38 -36.69
N LYS A 991 16.42 -19.38 -37.08
CA LYS A 991 17.43 -18.76 -36.21
C LYS A 991 16.77 -17.97 -35.08
N ASP A 992 15.72 -17.21 -35.39
CA ASP A 992 14.97 -16.43 -34.40
C ASP A 992 14.26 -17.35 -33.39
N VAL A 993 13.72 -18.49 -33.84
CA VAL A 993 13.17 -19.55 -32.97
C VAL A 993 14.23 -20.14 -32.04
N ILE A 994 15.45 -20.42 -32.53
CA ILE A 994 16.56 -20.92 -31.70
C ILE A 994 16.94 -19.87 -30.63
N GLN A 995 17.05 -18.60 -30.99
CA GLN A 995 17.39 -17.53 -30.06
C GLN A 995 16.28 -17.26 -29.03
N GLY A 996 15.01 -17.49 -29.41
CA GLY A 996 13.88 -17.56 -28.48
C GLY A 996 14.00 -18.71 -27.49
N ALA A 997 14.34 -19.92 -27.95
CA ALA A 997 14.55 -21.08 -27.09
C ALA A 997 15.71 -20.91 -26.09
N GLU A 998 16.81 -20.27 -26.50
CA GLU A 998 17.89 -19.88 -25.58
C GLU A 998 17.41 -18.87 -24.53
N SER A 999 16.51 -17.95 -24.89
CA SER A 999 15.92 -16.99 -23.96
C SER A 999 15.02 -17.68 -22.92
N TYR A 1000 14.20 -18.66 -23.32
CA TYR A 1000 13.41 -19.49 -22.39
C TYR A 1000 14.30 -20.33 -21.47
N LYS A 1001 15.41 -20.88 -21.98
CA LYS A 1001 16.39 -21.60 -21.14
C LYS A 1001 17.01 -20.70 -20.08
N ASN A 1002 17.35 -19.46 -20.42
CA ASN A 1002 17.89 -18.49 -19.45
C ASN A 1002 16.85 -18.11 -18.39
N LEU A 1003 15.58 -17.95 -18.78
CA LEU A 1003 14.47 -17.72 -17.85
C LEU A 1003 14.26 -18.89 -16.88
N LEU A 1004 14.36 -20.14 -17.36
CA LEU A 1004 14.25 -21.34 -16.52
C LEU A 1004 15.35 -21.38 -15.44
N MET A 1005 16.61 -21.10 -15.80
CA MET A 1005 17.71 -21.07 -14.82
C MET A 1005 17.54 -19.98 -13.75
N GLU A 1006 16.87 -18.86 -14.08
CA GLU A 1006 16.56 -17.82 -13.09
C GLU A 1006 15.39 -18.25 -12.17
N TYR A 1007 14.43 -19.03 -12.65
CA TYR A 1007 13.41 -19.67 -11.81
C TYR A 1007 14.00 -20.73 -10.86
N ASP A 1008 14.90 -21.60 -11.36
CA ASP A 1008 15.60 -22.59 -10.52
C ASP A 1008 16.34 -21.89 -9.35
N LYS A 1009 17.05 -20.80 -9.67
CA LYS A 1009 17.77 -19.93 -8.72
C LYS A 1009 16.85 -19.19 -7.75
N GLN A 1010 15.64 -18.81 -8.15
CA GLN A 1010 14.61 -18.29 -7.24
C GLN A 1010 14.09 -19.39 -6.30
N GLY A 1011 13.98 -20.64 -6.77
CA GLY A 1011 13.68 -21.81 -5.95
C GLY A 1011 14.73 -22.05 -4.87
N GLU A 1012 16.03 -22.05 -5.23
CA GLU A 1012 17.13 -22.16 -4.26
C GLU A 1012 17.09 -21.06 -3.18
N GLN A 1013 16.76 -19.82 -3.58
CA GLN A 1013 16.58 -18.71 -2.64
C GLN A 1013 15.39 -18.92 -1.71
N LEU A 1014 14.24 -19.37 -2.24
CA LEU A 1014 13.03 -19.65 -1.47
C LEU A 1014 13.27 -20.76 -0.43
N ASP A 1015 13.96 -21.84 -0.79
CA ASP A 1015 14.32 -22.91 0.16
C ASP A 1015 15.33 -22.42 1.22
N SER A 1016 16.25 -21.53 0.87
CA SER A 1016 17.16 -20.92 1.85
C SER A 1016 16.43 -20.03 2.87
N GLU A 1017 15.44 -19.26 2.40
CA GLU A 1017 14.60 -18.41 3.25
C GLU A 1017 13.63 -19.22 4.10
N LYS A 1018 13.06 -20.31 3.56
CA LYS A 1018 12.28 -21.29 4.32
C LYS A 1018 13.13 -21.96 5.40
N GLY A 1019 14.38 -22.29 5.10
CA GLY A 1019 15.36 -22.74 6.09
C GLY A 1019 15.68 -21.70 7.17
N ARG A 1020 15.68 -20.40 6.83
CA ARG A 1020 15.83 -19.29 7.79
C ARG A 1020 14.58 -19.13 8.67
N ALA A 1021 13.39 -19.16 8.09
CA ALA A 1021 12.10 -19.05 8.78
C ALA A 1021 11.94 -20.18 9.82
N ASN A 1022 12.12 -21.45 9.42
CA ASN A 1022 12.02 -22.62 10.30
C ASN A 1022 13.01 -22.58 11.48
N ASN A 1023 14.12 -21.85 11.36
CA ASN A 1023 15.09 -21.67 12.45
C ASN A 1023 14.75 -20.48 13.37
N LEU A 1024 13.99 -19.50 12.90
CA LEU A 1024 13.42 -18.44 13.73
C LEU A 1024 12.18 -18.93 14.48
N GLU A 1025 11.33 -19.73 13.83
CA GLU A 1025 10.18 -20.42 14.43
C GLU A 1025 10.60 -21.26 15.65
N ARG A 1026 11.64 -22.09 15.52
CA ARG A 1026 12.23 -22.84 16.66
C ARG A 1026 12.76 -21.96 17.78
N GLN A 1027 13.30 -20.77 17.47
CA GLN A 1027 13.74 -19.83 18.50
C GLN A 1027 12.55 -19.20 19.22
N ILE A 1028 11.45 -18.93 18.51
CA ILE A 1028 10.17 -18.48 19.09
C ILE A 1028 9.58 -19.58 19.97
N ASP A 1029 9.58 -20.85 19.54
CA ASP A 1029 9.14 -22.00 20.37
C ASP A 1029 9.95 -22.13 21.66
N ASP A 1030 11.28 -22.08 21.57
CA ASP A 1030 12.17 -22.22 22.73
C ASP A 1030 12.09 -21.01 23.67
N LEU A 1031 11.88 -19.80 23.15
CA LEU A 1031 11.61 -18.59 23.96
C LEU A 1031 10.23 -18.65 24.61
N THR A 1032 9.20 -19.12 23.90
CA THR A 1032 7.84 -19.29 24.43
C THR A 1032 7.81 -20.33 25.54
N ARG A 1033 8.55 -21.44 25.39
CA ARG A 1033 8.72 -22.45 26.44
C ARG A 1033 9.47 -21.91 27.65
N GLN A 1034 10.50 -21.07 27.46
CA GLN A 1034 11.19 -20.38 28.56
C GLN A 1034 10.27 -19.38 29.28
N LEU A 1035 9.46 -18.61 28.55
CA LEU A 1035 8.50 -17.67 29.11
C LEU A 1035 7.41 -18.40 29.92
N GLN A 1036 6.89 -19.51 29.41
CA GLN A 1036 5.92 -20.34 30.14
C GLN A 1036 6.52 -20.88 31.46
N VAL A 1037 7.73 -21.45 31.43
CA VAL A 1037 8.43 -21.91 32.63
C VAL A 1037 8.68 -20.75 33.62
N SER A 1038 8.95 -19.54 33.12
CA SER A 1038 9.09 -18.33 33.95
C SER A 1038 7.75 -17.89 34.58
N SER A 1039 6.64 -18.06 33.89
CA SER A 1039 5.29 -17.84 34.45
C SER A 1039 4.97 -18.86 35.54
N GLU A 1040 5.17 -20.14 35.26
CA GLU A 1040 4.96 -21.23 36.24
C GLU A 1040 5.81 -21.03 37.51
N GLN A 1041 7.02 -20.48 37.39
CA GLN A 1041 7.85 -20.08 38.53
C GLN A 1041 7.33 -18.84 39.25
N HIS A 1042 6.81 -17.84 38.53
CA HIS A 1042 6.18 -16.66 39.13
C HIS A 1042 4.94 -17.02 39.95
N ASP A 1043 4.07 -17.88 39.41
CA ASP A 1043 2.85 -18.34 40.10
C ASP A 1043 3.18 -19.20 41.33
N GLN A 1044 4.23 -20.02 41.29
CA GLN A 1044 4.75 -20.73 42.46
C GLN A 1044 5.27 -19.77 43.54
N LEU A 1045 6.03 -18.72 43.16
CA LEU A 1045 6.51 -17.71 44.10
C LEU A 1045 5.37 -16.86 44.67
N ARG A 1046 4.34 -16.57 43.87
CA ARG A 1046 3.11 -15.88 44.28
C ARG A 1046 2.35 -16.68 45.33
N SER A 1047 2.06 -17.95 45.06
CA SER A 1047 1.43 -18.86 46.01
C SER A 1047 2.26 -18.99 47.31
N ALA A 1048 3.59 -19.10 47.21
CA ALA A 1048 4.46 -19.13 48.40
C ALA A 1048 4.42 -17.83 49.22
N ASN A 1049 4.27 -16.67 48.57
CA ASN A 1049 4.10 -15.39 49.25
C ASN A 1049 2.73 -15.26 49.93
N GLU A 1050 1.66 -15.75 49.31
CA GLU A 1050 0.31 -15.80 49.89
C GLU A 1050 0.29 -16.72 51.13
N ASP A 1051 0.95 -17.88 51.05
CA ASP A 1051 1.14 -18.83 52.15
C ASP A 1051 1.98 -18.23 53.32
N LEU A 1052 2.96 -17.38 53.00
CA LEU A 1052 3.73 -16.61 54.00
C LEU A 1052 2.90 -15.47 54.61
N LEU A 1053 2.07 -14.77 53.83
CA LEU A 1053 1.20 -13.70 54.31
C LEU A 1053 0.19 -14.25 55.34
N ALA A 1054 -0.48 -15.35 55.02
CA ALA A 1054 -1.43 -16.03 55.92
C ALA A 1054 -0.76 -16.47 57.25
N ARG A 1055 0.52 -16.90 57.21
CA ARG A 1055 1.31 -17.19 58.42
C ARG A 1055 1.63 -15.93 59.21
N VAL A 1056 1.96 -14.82 58.57
CA VAL A 1056 2.21 -13.53 59.23
C VAL A 1056 0.94 -13.00 59.89
N GLU A 1057 -0.22 -13.04 59.23
CA GLU A 1057 -1.51 -12.68 59.81
C GLU A 1057 -1.86 -13.56 61.02
N THR A 1058 -1.66 -14.87 60.89
CA THR A 1058 -1.84 -15.82 62.01
C THR A 1058 -0.94 -15.47 63.20
N LEU A 1059 0.32 -15.12 62.96
CA LEU A 1059 1.25 -14.68 64.01
C LEU A 1059 0.84 -13.33 64.63
N GLN A 1060 0.36 -12.35 63.84
CA GLN A 1060 -0.15 -11.08 64.35
C GLN A 1060 -1.41 -11.28 65.22
N ASN A 1061 -2.33 -12.16 64.81
CA ASN A 1061 -3.54 -12.46 65.58
C ASN A 1061 -3.20 -13.19 66.89
N ASN A 1062 -2.23 -14.11 66.87
CA ASN A 1062 -1.69 -14.72 68.09
C ASN A 1062 -1.00 -13.68 69.01
N ALA A 1063 -0.27 -12.71 68.45
CA ALA A 1063 0.35 -11.64 69.22
C ALA A 1063 -0.70 -10.73 69.90
N LYS A 1064 -1.75 -10.30 69.19
CA LYS A 1064 -2.88 -9.53 69.74
C LYS A 1064 -3.61 -10.30 70.85
N LEU A 1065 -3.76 -11.63 70.70
CA LEU A 1065 -4.34 -12.49 71.73
C LEU A 1065 -3.46 -12.56 72.99
N LEU A 1066 -2.15 -12.72 72.85
CA LEU A 1066 -1.20 -12.71 73.96
C LEU A 1066 -1.15 -11.34 74.66
N GLU A 1067 -1.16 -10.24 73.91
CA GLU A 1067 -1.26 -8.88 74.45
C GLU A 1067 -2.54 -8.69 75.28
N THR A 1068 -3.68 -9.17 74.76
CA THR A 1068 -4.96 -9.15 75.48
C THR A 1068 -4.88 -9.96 76.78
N GLN A 1069 -4.30 -11.17 76.75
CA GLN A 1069 -4.10 -11.99 77.95
C GLN A 1069 -3.16 -11.32 78.97
N ILE A 1070 -2.09 -10.66 78.51
CA ILE A 1070 -1.18 -9.89 79.38
C ILE A 1070 -1.94 -8.73 80.05
N LEU A 1071 -2.77 -7.99 79.31
CA LEU A 1071 -3.61 -6.91 79.87
C LEU A 1071 -4.66 -7.45 80.86
N GLU A 1072 -5.24 -8.62 80.63
CA GLU A 1072 -6.14 -9.27 81.58
C GLU A 1072 -5.41 -9.74 82.85
N ILE A 1073 -4.21 -10.33 82.72
CA ILE A 1073 -3.37 -10.71 83.86
C ILE A 1073 -2.95 -9.46 84.68
N GLN A 1074 -2.61 -8.35 84.01
CA GLN A 1074 -2.32 -7.08 84.69
C GLN A 1074 -3.56 -6.52 85.42
N ARG A 1075 -4.75 -6.56 84.80
CA ARG A 1075 -6.02 -6.18 85.45
C ARG A 1075 -6.38 -7.09 86.63
N ALA A 1076 -6.14 -8.39 86.52
CA ALA A 1076 -6.37 -9.36 87.59
C ALA A 1076 -5.41 -9.12 88.76
N LYS A 1077 -4.12 -8.89 88.48
CA LYS A 1077 -3.13 -8.51 89.49
C LYS A 1077 -3.50 -7.19 90.18
N ALA A 1078 -3.87 -6.15 89.43
CA ALA A 1078 -4.32 -4.87 90.00
C ALA A 1078 -5.65 -4.94 90.80
N LYS A 1079 -6.37 -6.07 90.73
CA LYS A 1079 -7.52 -6.40 91.60
C LYS A 1079 -7.13 -7.25 92.82
N ALA A 1080 -5.96 -7.88 92.81
CA ALA A 1080 -5.44 -8.70 93.92
C ALA A 1080 -4.45 -7.92 94.81
N ASP A 1081 -3.78 -6.90 94.27
CA ASP A 1081 -2.96 -5.92 94.99
C ASP A 1081 -3.84 -4.82 95.67
N LYS A 1082 -5.13 -5.09 95.92
CA LYS A 1082 -6.15 -4.12 96.33
C LYS A 1082 -7.12 -4.67 97.39
#